data_AF-A0A8C1J3S6-F1
#
_entry.id   AF-A0A8C1J3S6-F1
#
_cell.length_a   1.000
_cell.length_b   1.000
_cell.length_c   1.000
_cell.angle_alpha   90.00
_cell.angle_beta   90.00
_cell.angle_gamma   90.00
#
_symmetry.space_group_name_H-M   'P 1'
#
loop_
_entity.id
_entity.type
_entity.pdbx_description
1 polymer ?
#
loop_
_entity_poly.entity_id
_entity_poly.type
_entity_poly.pdbx_seq_one_letter_code
_entity_poly.pdbx_strand_id
1 'polypeptide(L)'
;MLWKTGLIFLCWGLTSGELQDSQSGTPATPARRTLDFGYVPSGVYDTVAYYEPGAIGILFNMMHAFLYVVQPNPFPEDLVIRVAKDKFGAIQSEYQKVSVIYYEIGFVVCTALGLLFTVLLPLVGLLFCLCRCCDNCGGEMHQRQRKNTDFCVFLTMLFSIIRAGVLCAYAANQNLSSQLKSMRRLVKSNLKDLHTFANQTPAQIDYLISQYGTVEHHVLYDLDNVGLLLGGRIHEELGKDVQPALNAALSMTGTMRDTKDALENVSLTLETLQEGTVKLQANLSLVRGSLSNALNDPVCTDPRSSEICRNIRSTLPRLEIAANYSSLPDVTNQLDKVNEVLETDLGQIVEKGYTSFNDTPTLVTDQTRNIVEGVKVLLDDIGSNISTFTKLFPVHSSLTNFTKMISHTHSQIEDIYPQVDQMDFYRWICCITLCCMVVLILTFNFLGLLCGILGFDRHATPTTRGCVSNTGGNLLMAGVGFSFLFSWVLMGVITALFLVGGSLEKLVCEPFQTRQLFKVLDTPNLVNSAWRNFIPGYLYNDPEMDLTAYSLYSNCKDNRGIYSALHLDKIFNISAFLNTSVYSKYVSRKFEGMKVDLRGIILLESEGKQNLISFTKTGINEIDFAAYLEEVNKGVTRINLVDFASQLDAQADQLFKGTLQTSLKGHANTIRQIHIQQVIPLEQSMVIYPSKTLGVAKSTVWNILKKKERTSEFSNTKRPGRPWKTTVVDDRRILSLVKKTPFTTNTFWFGLGCSTLFLLPSIILSVKLAKFYRRMDTEDVYDDIETIPMKT
;
A
#
# COMPACT_ATOMS: atom_id res chain seq x y z
N MET A 1 33.63 24.30 41.63
CA MET A 1 33.12 24.66 40.29
C MET A 1 32.28 23.52 39.69
N LEU A 2 31.16 23.14 40.31
CA LEU A 2 30.27 22.07 39.81
C LEU A 2 28.78 22.35 40.12
N TRP A 3 28.44 23.64 40.33
CA TRP A 3 27.09 24.11 40.65
C TRP A 3 26.46 24.94 39.51
N LYS A 4 27.22 25.26 38.45
CA LYS A 4 26.77 26.14 37.35
C LYS A 4 26.34 25.43 36.08
N THR A 5 26.41 24.10 36.00
CA THR A 5 26.09 23.33 34.78
C THR A 5 24.71 22.65 34.81
N GLY A 6 23.94 22.76 35.90
CA GLY A 6 22.63 22.09 36.03
C GLY A 6 21.39 22.91 35.63
N LEU A 7 21.55 24.17 35.21
CA LEU A 7 20.43 25.11 35.04
C LEU A 7 20.23 25.63 33.60
N ILE A 8 20.94 25.08 32.61
CA ILE A 8 20.92 25.53 31.20
C ILE A 8 20.35 24.44 30.25
N PHE A 9 19.57 23.49 30.77
CA PHE A 9 18.91 22.44 29.96
C PHE A 9 17.37 22.45 30.03
N LEU A 10 16.77 23.58 30.45
CA LEU A 10 15.31 23.74 30.62
C LEU A 10 14.63 24.66 29.60
N CYS A 11 15.34 25.09 28.56
CA CYS A 11 14.74 25.88 27.47
C CYS A 11 15.42 25.48 26.16
N TRP A 12 14.79 24.61 25.36
CA TRP A 12 14.85 24.59 23.89
C TRP A 12 13.98 23.45 23.32
N GLY A 13 13.10 23.81 22.38
CA GLY A 13 12.13 22.96 21.69
C GLY A 13 10.92 23.82 21.28
N LEU A 14 11.09 24.84 20.44
CA LEU A 14 10.91 24.80 18.96
C LEU A 14 9.58 24.12 18.59
N THR A 15 8.48 24.86 18.36
CA THR A 15 8.08 25.52 17.10
C THR A 15 8.53 24.78 15.83
N SER A 16 7.58 24.15 15.13
CA SER A 16 7.53 24.04 13.67
C SER A 16 6.11 23.59 13.30
N GLY A 17 5.37 24.45 12.62
CA GLY A 17 4.17 24.05 11.88
C GLY A 17 4.56 23.78 10.44
N GLU A 18 3.86 22.88 9.77
CA GLU A 18 3.79 22.87 8.30
C GLU A 18 2.40 22.44 7.82
N LEU A 19 2.11 22.99 6.64
CA LEU A 19 0.85 23.20 5.98
C LEU A 19 0.43 22.00 5.12
N GLN A 20 -0.85 21.99 4.76
CA GLN A 20 -1.51 21.12 3.78
C GLN A 20 -0.74 20.94 2.46
N ASP A 21 -0.96 19.80 1.80
CA ASP A 21 -1.29 19.87 0.37
C ASP A 21 -2.27 18.77 -0.06
N SER A 22 -3.28 19.20 -0.81
CA SER A 22 -4.33 18.39 -1.45
C SER A 22 -3.98 18.27 -2.93
N GLN A 23 -4.01 17.06 -3.51
CA GLN A 23 -4.07 16.90 -4.97
C GLN A 23 -5.10 15.87 -5.41
N SER A 24 -5.99 16.34 -6.29
CA SER A 24 -7.10 15.65 -6.93
C SER A 24 -6.76 15.27 -8.38
N GLY A 25 -7.08 14.03 -8.75
CA GLY A 25 -7.82 13.62 -9.97
C GLY A 25 -7.19 13.77 -11.36
N THR A 26 -7.06 12.65 -12.09
CA THR A 26 -7.72 12.42 -13.41
C THR A 26 -7.60 10.94 -13.85
N PRO A 27 -8.51 10.43 -14.70
CA PRO A 27 -8.79 9.00 -14.88
C PRO A 27 -7.92 8.37 -15.97
N ALA A 28 -7.41 7.17 -15.68
CA ALA A 28 -6.71 6.32 -16.65
C ALA A 28 -7.65 5.24 -17.19
N THR A 29 -7.52 5.01 -18.51
CA THR A 29 -7.82 3.82 -19.36
C THR A 29 -8.22 2.53 -18.61
N PRO A 30 -9.09 1.66 -19.19
CA PRO A 30 -9.81 0.63 -18.45
C PRO A 30 -8.86 -0.14 -17.57
N ALA A 31 -9.01 0.09 -16.27
CA ALA A 31 -8.11 -0.40 -15.27
C ALA A 31 -7.97 -1.92 -15.47
N ARG A 32 -6.73 -2.40 -15.47
CA ARG A 32 -6.42 -3.74 -15.02
C ARG A 32 -7.11 -3.86 -13.65
N ARG A 33 -8.33 -4.42 -13.61
CA ARG A 33 -9.20 -4.40 -12.43
C ARG A 33 -8.37 -4.97 -11.30
N THR A 34 -7.93 -4.09 -10.40
CA THR A 34 -7.20 -4.50 -9.22
C THR A 34 -8.21 -5.26 -8.39
N LEU A 35 -7.95 -6.54 -8.15
CA LEU A 35 -8.77 -7.34 -7.25
C LEU A 35 -8.75 -6.63 -5.90
N ASP A 36 -9.90 -6.12 -5.50
CA ASP A 36 -10.10 -5.54 -4.18
C ASP A 36 -10.52 -6.66 -3.23
N PHE A 37 -9.62 -6.99 -2.32
CA PHE A 37 -9.84 -8.01 -1.31
C PHE A 37 -10.43 -7.42 -0.02
N GLY A 38 -10.72 -6.12 -0.01
CA GLY A 38 -11.12 -5.35 1.16
C GLY A 38 -10.06 -5.34 2.28
N TYR A 39 -10.49 -4.88 3.45
CA TYR A 39 -9.66 -4.84 4.65
C TYR A 39 -10.04 -5.99 5.58
N VAL A 40 -9.03 -6.71 6.08
CA VAL A 40 -9.21 -7.70 7.14
C VAL A 40 -9.88 -7.02 8.35
N PRO A 41 -11.03 -7.53 8.83
CA PRO A 41 -11.74 -6.93 9.96
C PRO A 41 -10.83 -6.78 11.17
N SER A 42 -10.58 -5.55 11.60
CA SER A 42 -9.69 -5.27 12.74
C SER A 42 -10.47 -5.18 14.05
N GLY A 43 -9.85 -5.64 15.12
CA GLY A 43 -10.35 -5.39 16.47
C GLY A 43 -10.22 -3.98 16.94
N VAL A 44 -11.18 -3.57 17.76
CA VAL A 44 -11.02 -2.39 18.60
C VAL A 44 -10.32 -2.86 19.86
N TYR A 45 -9.09 -2.38 20.04
CA TYR A 45 -8.27 -2.65 21.21
C TYR A 45 -8.30 -1.43 22.14
N ASP A 46 -8.53 -1.65 23.43
CA ASP A 46 -8.78 -0.59 24.41
C ASP A 46 -7.48 -0.05 25.04
N THR A 47 -6.38 -0.83 25.03
CA THR A 47 -5.19 -0.50 25.82
C THR A 47 -4.28 0.53 25.14
N VAL A 48 -4.25 1.76 25.67
CA VAL A 48 -3.38 2.86 25.21
C VAL A 48 -1.99 2.87 25.89
N ALA A 49 -0.90 3.08 25.12
CA ALA A 49 0.52 3.07 25.56
C ALA A 49 0.95 4.47 25.94
N TYR A 50 0.71 4.93 27.17
CA TYR A 50 1.49 6.09 27.60
C TYR A 50 1.66 6.14 29.11
N TYR A 51 2.91 6.27 29.55
CA TYR A 51 3.22 6.53 30.94
C TYR A 51 4.41 7.48 31.06
N GLU A 52 4.16 8.64 31.65
CA GLU A 52 5.19 9.55 32.14
C GLU A 52 5.28 9.44 33.67
N PRO A 53 6.47 9.18 34.23
CA PRO A 53 6.66 9.15 35.68
C PRO A 53 6.50 10.54 36.34
N GLY A 54 6.41 11.63 35.57
CA GLY A 54 6.28 12.98 36.12
C GLY A 54 7.42 13.33 37.09
N ALA A 55 7.13 14.18 38.08
CA ALA A 55 8.14 14.68 39.04
C ALA A 55 8.71 13.63 40.00
N ILE A 56 7.99 12.52 40.27
CA ILE A 56 8.48 11.46 41.17
C ILE A 56 9.66 10.68 40.58
N GLY A 57 9.85 10.75 39.25
CA GLY A 57 10.97 10.12 38.55
C GLY A 57 12.35 10.55 39.07
N ILE A 58 12.49 11.78 39.57
CA ILE A 58 13.75 12.28 40.17
C ILE A 58 14.10 11.48 41.43
N LEU A 59 13.10 11.16 42.26
CA LEU A 59 13.29 10.39 43.49
C LEU A 59 13.64 8.94 43.19
N PHE A 60 13.04 8.36 42.15
CA PHE A 60 13.39 7.00 41.69
C PHE A 60 14.84 6.92 41.24
N ASN A 61 15.33 7.92 40.50
CA ASN A 61 16.73 7.96 40.07
C ASN A 61 17.70 8.07 41.26
N MET A 62 17.37 8.86 42.28
CA MET A 62 18.22 9.02 43.47
C MET A 62 18.29 7.72 44.29
N MET A 63 17.16 7.07 44.53
CA MET A 63 17.12 5.77 45.21
C MET A 63 17.87 4.70 44.39
N HIS A 64 17.74 4.72 43.05
CA HIS A 64 18.48 3.80 42.19
C HIS A 64 19.98 3.98 42.34
N ALA A 65 20.46 5.22 42.29
CA ALA A 65 21.87 5.53 42.47
C ALA A 65 22.38 4.98 43.81
N PHE A 66 21.60 5.11 44.89
CA PHE A 66 21.94 4.51 46.18
C PHE A 66 22.04 2.98 46.11
N LEU A 67 21.05 2.28 45.52
CA LEU A 67 21.14 0.82 45.40
C LEU A 67 22.30 0.35 44.51
N TYR A 68 22.73 1.13 43.51
CA TYR A 68 23.94 0.81 42.74
C TYR A 68 25.23 1.01 43.53
N VAL A 69 25.24 1.90 44.52
CA VAL A 69 26.35 2.02 45.47
C VAL A 69 26.37 0.84 46.43
N VAL A 70 25.20 0.42 46.92
CA VAL A 70 25.05 -0.75 47.82
C VAL A 70 25.39 -2.04 47.09
N GLN A 71 24.88 -2.22 45.87
CA GLN A 71 25.06 -3.42 45.07
C GLN A 71 25.42 -3.05 43.62
N PRO A 72 26.72 -2.93 43.31
CA PRO A 72 27.20 -2.61 41.97
C PRO A 72 27.28 -3.84 41.05
N ASN A 73 27.22 -5.05 41.61
CA ASN A 73 27.42 -6.28 40.86
C ASN A 73 26.25 -6.55 39.88
N PRO A 74 26.52 -7.07 38.67
CA PRO A 74 25.47 -7.45 37.73
C PRO A 74 24.73 -8.71 38.19
N PHE A 75 23.53 -8.92 37.65
CA PHE A 75 22.68 -10.07 37.97
C PHE A 75 23.43 -11.41 37.84
N PRO A 76 23.45 -12.27 38.89
CA PRO A 76 24.24 -13.49 38.92
C PRO A 76 23.47 -14.65 38.28
N GLU A 77 23.36 -14.64 36.96
CA GLU A 77 22.58 -15.60 36.14
C GLU A 77 22.88 -17.07 36.49
N ASP A 78 24.16 -17.46 36.49
CA ASP A 78 24.58 -18.85 36.79
C ASP A 78 24.24 -19.29 38.22
N LEU A 79 24.30 -18.36 39.18
CA LEU A 79 23.98 -18.65 40.58
C LEU A 79 22.48 -18.92 40.73
N VAL A 80 21.65 -18.07 40.13
CA VAL A 80 20.19 -18.21 40.13
C VAL A 80 19.76 -19.50 39.42
N ILE A 81 20.35 -19.82 38.26
CA ILE A 81 20.06 -21.07 37.54
C ILE A 81 20.38 -22.30 38.41
N ARG A 82 21.54 -22.31 39.08
CA ARG A 82 21.93 -23.43 39.95
C ARG A 82 20.99 -23.59 41.14
N VAL A 83 20.61 -22.50 41.80
CA VAL A 83 19.67 -22.51 42.93
C VAL A 83 18.26 -22.94 42.49
N ALA A 84 17.80 -22.48 41.34
CA ALA A 84 16.50 -22.85 40.79
C ALA A 84 16.44 -24.32 40.36
N LYS A 85 17.51 -24.88 39.76
CA LYS A 85 17.61 -26.31 39.44
C LYS A 85 17.58 -27.20 40.68
N ASP A 86 18.16 -26.74 41.78
CA ASP A 86 18.14 -27.43 43.06
C ASP A 86 16.82 -27.23 43.84
N LYS A 87 15.77 -26.69 43.19
CA LYS A 87 14.45 -26.41 43.75
C LYS A 87 14.47 -25.60 45.05
N PHE A 88 15.39 -24.64 45.16
CA PHE A 88 15.61 -23.89 46.41
C PHE A 88 15.91 -24.80 47.62
N GLY A 89 16.52 -25.97 47.39
CA GLY A 89 17.14 -26.77 48.43
C GLY A 89 18.16 -25.94 49.23
N ALA A 90 18.49 -26.41 50.44
CA ALA A 90 19.47 -25.74 51.27
C ALA A 90 20.78 -25.55 50.48
N ILE A 91 21.29 -24.32 50.40
CA ILE A 91 22.55 -23.98 49.72
C ILE A 91 23.66 -24.88 50.29
N GLN A 92 23.95 -25.99 49.60
CA GLN A 92 24.65 -27.11 50.23
C GLN A 92 26.17 -26.98 50.06
N SER A 93 26.64 -26.26 49.03
CA SER A 93 28.06 -26.04 48.78
C SER A 93 28.58 -24.75 49.43
N GLU A 94 29.75 -24.80 50.06
CA GLU A 94 30.40 -23.60 50.65
C GLU A 94 30.71 -22.53 49.60
N TYR A 95 31.03 -22.94 48.37
CA TYR A 95 31.29 -22.04 47.26
C TYR A 95 30.09 -21.16 46.90
N GLN A 96 28.87 -21.72 46.90
CA GLN A 96 27.65 -20.93 46.64
C GLN A 96 27.39 -19.91 47.75
N LYS A 97 27.56 -20.29 49.02
CA LYS A 97 27.37 -19.39 50.17
C LYS A 97 28.31 -18.18 50.07
N VAL A 98 29.58 -18.42 49.77
CA VAL A 98 30.57 -17.34 49.60
C VAL A 98 30.16 -16.42 48.45
N SER A 99 29.74 -16.96 47.30
CA SER A 99 29.33 -16.11 46.17
C SER A 99 28.07 -15.28 46.44
N VAL A 100 27.09 -15.81 47.20
CA VAL A 100 25.88 -15.09 47.62
C VAL A 100 26.25 -13.95 48.58
N ILE A 101 27.14 -14.21 49.52
CA ILE A 101 27.59 -13.21 50.51
C ILE A 101 28.39 -12.09 49.83
N TYR A 102 29.27 -12.43 48.87
CA TYR A 102 30.01 -11.42 48.10
C TYR A 102 29.10 -10.58 47.21
N TYR A 103 28.08 -11.20 46.61
CA TYR A 103 27.07 -10.47 45.87
C TYR A 103 26.38 -9.49 46.84
N GLU A 104 25.76 -9.95 47.92
CA GLU A 104 24.96 -9.09 48.82
C GLU A 104 25.78 -8.30 49.88
N ILE A 105 27.09 -8.14 49.71
CA ILE A 105 27.97 -7.61 50.77
C ILE A 105 27.55 -6.22 51.25
N GLY A 106 27.12 -5.33 50.35
CA GLY A 106 26.65 -4.00 50.72
C GLY A 106 25.33 -4.03 51.49
N PHE A 107 24.42 -4.96 51.16
CA PHE A 107 23.20 -5.17 51.94
C PHE A 107 23.54 -5.67 53.35
N VAL A 108 24.47 -6.61 53.48
CA VAL A 108 24.94 -7.12 54.79
C VAL A 108 25.51 -5.98 55.64
N VAL A 109 26.37 -5.13 55.07
CA VAL A 109 26.96 -3.99 55.78
C VAL A 109 25.88 -2.99 56.22
N CYS A 110 24.98 -2.59 55.31
CA CYS A 110 23.90 -1.65 55.63
C CYS A 110 22.94 -2.21 56.69
N THR A 111 22.62 -3.49 56.63
CA THR A 111 21.79 -4.16 57.64
C THR A 111 22.49 -4.25 58.99
N ALA A 112 23.79 -4.57 59.02
CA ALA A 112 24.55 -4.57 60.26
C ALA A 112 24.57 -3.18 60.92
N LEU A 113 24.75 -2.11 60.13
CA LEU A 113 24.68 -0.73 60.62
C LEU A 113 23.26 -0.36 61.11
N GLY A 114 22.22 -0.77 60.40
CA GLY A 114 20.83 -0.56 60.80
C GLY A 114 20.49 -1.26 62.12
N LEU A 115 20.87 -2.54 62.25
CA LEU A 115 20.69 -3.31 63.48
C LEU A 115 21.49 -2.73 64.65
N LEU A 116 22.73 -2.32 64.39
CA LEU A 116 23.56 -1.65 65.38
C LEU A 116 22.88 -0.37 65.89
N PHE A 117 22.31 0.45 65.00
CA PHE A 117 21.54 1.63 65.38
C PHE A 117 20.31 1.26 66.23
N THR A 118 19.56 0.23 65.82
CA THR A 118 18.37 -0.24 66.54
C THR A 118 18.69 -0.69 67.98
N VAL A 119 19.87 -1.26 68.23
CA VAL A 119 20.29 -1.70 69.57
C VAL A 119 20.95 -0.57 70.36
N LEU A 120 21.85 0.20 69.75
CA LEU A 120 22.61 1.24 70.46
C LEU A 120 21.73 2.41 70.87
N LEU A 121 20.77 2.83 70.05
CA LEU A 121 19.99 4.03 70.33
C LEU A 121 19.12 3.93 71.60
N PRO A 122 18.38 2.84 71.89
CA PRO A 122 17.66 2.71 73.16
C PRO A 122 18.62 2.56 74.36
N LEU A 123 19.80 1.95 74.19
CA LEU A 123 20.82 1.88 75.24
C LEU A 123 21.36 3.27 75.57
N VAL A 124 21.72 4.06 74.56
CA VAL A 124 22.15 5.46 74.72
C VAL A 124 21.02 6.30 75.31
N GLY A 125 19.77 6.09 74.90
CA GLY A 125 18.60 6.77 75.46
C GLY A 125 18.39 6.46 76.94
N LEU A 126 18.56 5.19 77.35
CA LEU A 126 18.46 4.76 78.74
C LEU A 126 19.61 5.33 79.57
N LEU A 127 20.85 5.25 79.09
CA LEU A 127 22.02 5.87 79.73
C LEU A 127 21.87 7.39 79.85
N PHE A 128 21.35 8.04 78.81
CA PHE A 128 21.07 9.47 78.81
C PHE A 128 19.98 9.83 79.84
N CYS A 129 18.92 9.02 79.94
CA CYS A 129 17.86 9.19 80.94
C CYS A 129 18.41 9.05 82.37
N LEU A 130 19.19 8.00 82.65
CA LEU A 130 19.82 7.77 83.96
C LEU A 130 20.84 8.87 84.30
N CYS A 131 21.71 9.23 83.34
CA CYS A 131 22.67 10.34 83.48
C CYS A 131 21.94 11.65 83.82
N ARG A 132 20.80 11.90 83.18
CA ARG A 132 19.96 13.07 83.41
C ARG A 132 19.24 13.05 84.76
N CYS A 133 18.80 11.88 85.24
CA CYS A 133 18.25 11.72 86.59
C CYS A 133 19.30 11.93 87.69
N CYS A 134 20.59 11.73 87.39
CA CYS A 134 21.72 12.05 88.26
C CYS A 134 22.30 13.45 87.99
N ASP A 135 21.47 14.39 87.52
CA ASP A 135 21.82 15.77 87.19
C ASP A 135 22.95 15.96 86.16
N ASN A 136 23.42 14.93 85.48
CA ASN A 136 24.41 15.04 84.39
C ASN A 136 23.73 15.09 83.01
N CYS A 137 24.49 15.20 81.90
CA CYS A 137 23.94 15.18 80.53
C CYS A 137 22.84 16.24 80.26
N GLY A 138 22.99 17.45 80.84
CA GLY A 138 22.01 18.53 80.73
C GLY A 138 20.85 18.44 81.73
N GLY A 139 20.94 17.56 82.73
CA GLY A 139 20.10 17.56 83.94
C GLY A 139 20.41 18.75 84.84
N GLU A 140 21.69 19.10 84.99
CA GLU A 140 22.18 20.24 85.77
C GLU A 140 21.62 21.57 85.22
N MET A 141 20.78 22.22 86.02
CA MET A 141 20.17 23.53 85.72
C MET A 141 21.16 24.68 85.98
N HIS A 142 22.37 24.55 85.44
CA HIS A 142 23.47 25.50 85.58
C HIS A 142 24.02 25.89 84.20
N GLN A 143 24.19 27.19 83.91
CA GLN A 143 24.59 27.66 82.58
C GLN A 143 25.70 28.72 82.58
N ARG A 144 26.79 28.45 81.83
CA ARG A 144 27.79 29.44 81.40
C ARG A 144 27.31 30.26 80.20
N GLN A 145 27.39 31.57 80.30
CA GLN A 145 26.88 32.51 79.29
C GLN A 145 27.75 32.45 78.02
N ARG A 146 27.20 31.98 76.89
CA ARG A 146 27.86 32.07 75.58
C ARG A 146 26.84 32.32 74.46
N LYS A 147 27.21 33.17 73.50
CA LYS A 147 26.38 33.62 72.37
C LYS A 147 26.36 32.54 71.27
N ASN A 148 25.17 32.08 70.85
CA ASN A 148 25.04 30.85 70.04
C ASN A 148 23.90 30.90 69.00
N THR A 149 23.85 31.96 68.19
CA THR A 149 22.86 32.12 67.11
C THR A 149 22.97 31.04 66.03
N ASP A 150 24.14 30.44 65.84
CA ASP A 150 24.44 29.49 64.75
C ASP A 150 23.71 28.14 64.90
N PHE A 151 23.46 27.68 66.13
CA PHE A 151 22.79 26.40 66.37
C PHE A 151 21.31 26.41 65.97
N CYS A 152 20.64 27.56 66.05
CA CYS A 152 19.25 27.71 65.60
C CYS A 152 19.15 27.53 64.09
N VAL A 153 20.05 28.15 63.33
CA VAL A 153 20.08 28.08 61.85
C VAL A 153 20.39 26.67 61.38
N PHE A 154 21.32 25.97 62.04
CA PHE A 154 21.64 24.59 61.69
C PHE A 154 20.47 23.64 62.00
N LEU A 155 19.78 23.83 63.13
CA LEU A 155 18.63 23.03 63.51
C LEU A 155 17.43 23.24 62.56
N THR A 156 17.17 24.48 62.10
CA THR A 156 16.11 24.75 61.09
C THR A 156 16.45 24.15 59.72
N MET A 157 17.73 24.13 59.32
CA MET A 157 18.18 23.44 58.11
C MET A 157 17.93 21.93 58.20
N LEU A 158 18.30 21.30 59.32
CA LEU A 158 18.02 19.87 59.55
C LEU A 158 16.51 19.57 59.50
N PHE A 159 15.67 20.38 60.13
CA PHE A 159 14.22 20.20 60.05
C PHE A 159 13.67 20.31 58.63
N SER A 160 14.29 21.13 57.79
CA SER A 160 13.88 21.28 56.39
C SER A 160 14.24 20.03 55.58
N ILE A 161 15.41 19.44 55.83
CA ILE A 161 15.83 18.17 55.23
C ILE A 161 14.93 17.00 55.68
N ILE A 162 14.65 16.89 56.99
CA ILE A 162 13.78 15.84 57.53
C ILE A 162 12.35 15.99 56.99
N ARG A 163 11.82 17.22 56.90
CA ARG A 163 10.50 17.47 56.28
C ARG A 163 10.46 17.06 54.81
N ALA A 164 11.50 17.37 54.04
CA ALA A 164 11.59 16.95 52.64
C ALA A 164 11.59 15.41 52.53
N GLY A 165 12.33 14.70 53.39
CA GLY A 165 12.34 13.24 53.43
C GLY A 165 10.98 12.63 53.75
N VAL A 166 10.25 13.18 54.74
CA VAL A 166 8.89 12.74 55.07
C VAL A 166 7.90 13.03 53.94
N LEU A 167 7.99 14.19 53.27
CA LEU A 167 7.17 14.50 52.09
C LEU A 167 7.43 13.53 50.94
N CYS A 168 8.69 13.17 50.69
CA CYS A 168 9.05 12.17 49.69
C CYS A 168 8.47 10.79 50.04
N ALA A 169 8.55 10.38 51.31
CA ALA A 169 7.96 9.14 51.79
C ALA A 169 6.43 9.14 51.63
N TYR A 170 5.75 10.22 52.03
CA TYR A 170 4.31 10.35 51.85
C TYR A 170 3.90 10.32 50.36
N ALA A 171 4.59 11.07 49.50
CA ALA A 171 4.32 11.09 48.06
C ALA A 171 4.54 9.72 47.43
N ALA A 172 5.58 8.99 47.84
CA ALA A 172 5.80 7.61 47.44
C ALA A 172 4.64 6.72 47.89
N ASN A 173 4.23 6.78 49.16
CA ASN A 173 3.11 5.98 49.67
C ASN A 173 1.81 6.18 48.87
N GLN A 174 1.48 7.43 48.52
CA GLN A 174 0.31 7.76 47.71
C GLN A 174 0.45 7.31 46.25
N ASN A 175 1.62 7.50 45.65
CA ASN A 175 1.88 7.03 44.30
C ASN A 175 1.70 5.51 44.18
N LEU A 176 2.14 4.74 45.18
CA LEU A 176 2.01 3.27 45.16
C LEU A 176 0.55 2.83 45.08
N SER A 177 -0.33 3.38 45.91
CA SER A 177 -1.78 3.11 45.86
C SER A 177 -2.41 3.52 44.53
N SER A 178 -1.97 4.64 43.95
CA SER A 178 -2.45 5.09 42.62
C SER A 178 -2.00 4.14 41.50
N GLN A 179 -0.74 3.70 41.53
CA GLN A 179 -0.21 2.74 40.54
C GLN A 179 -0.90 1.38 40.63
N LEU A 180 -1.25 0.89 41.83
CA LEU A 180 -2.02 -0.36 41.99
C LEU A 180 -3.40 -0.28 41.31
N LYS A 181 -4.10 0.86 41.44
CA LYS A 181 -5.38 1.10 40.73
C LYS A 181 -5.21 1.20 39.21
N SER A 182 -4.12 1.79 38.74
CA SER A 182 -3.80 1.86 37.31
C SER A 182 -3.45 0.47 36.75
N MET A 183 -2.69 -0.33 37.52
CA MET A 183 -2.34 -1.72 37.19
C MET A 183 -3.60 -2.57 36.97
N ARG A 184 -4.59 -2.48 37.87
CA ARG A 184 -5.86 -3.20 37.70
C ARG A 184 -6.53 -2.88 36.38
N ARG A 185 -6.63 -1.59 36.03
CA ARG A 185 -7.22 -1.14 34.76
C ARG A 185 -6.43 -1.68 33.56
N LEU A 186 -5.11 -1.64 33.64
CA LEU A 186 -4.20 -2.11 32.59
C LEU A 186 -4.29 -3.64 32.40
N VAL A 187 -4.29 -4.42 33.49
CA VAL A 187 -4.45 -5.88 33.41
C VAL A 187 -5.81 -6.24 32.84
N LYS A 188 -6.88 -5.56 33.29
CA LYS A 188 -8.23 -5.76 32.75
C LYS A 188 -8.33 -5.44 31.25
N SER A 189 -7.79 -4.30 30.81
CA SER A 189 -7.83 -3.92 29.40
C SER A 189 -6.98 -4.85 28.52
N ASN A 190 -5.79 -5.26 28.99
CA ASN A 190 -4.95 -6.21 28.23
C ASN A 190 -5.59 -7.60 28.13
N LEU A 191 -6.21 -8.11 29.20
CA LEU A 191 -6.93 -9.40 29.13
C LEU A 191 -8.14 -9.31 28.21
N LYS A 192 -8.86 -8.17 28.22
CA LYS A 192 -9.93 -7.90 27.27
C LYS A 192 -9.42 -7.87 25.83
N ASP A 193 -8.31 -7.17 25.57
CA ASP A 193 -7.69 -7.10 24.25
C ASP A 193 -7.24 -8.48 23.76
N LEU A 194 -6.68 -9.31 24.65
CA LEU A 194 -6.30 -10.68 24.34
C LEU A 194 -7.51 -11.57 24.03
N HIS A 195 -8.63 -11.36 24.73
CA HIS A 195 -9.89 -12.04 24.46
C HIS A 195 -10.51 -11.58 23.12
N THR A 196 -10.47 -10.27 22.82
CA THR A 196 -10.87 -9.71 21.53
C THR A 196 -10.03 -10.32 20.40
N PHE A 197 -8.72 -10.39 20.58
CA PHE A 197 -7.81 -11.03 19.63
C PHE A 197 -8.18 -12.50 19.37
N ALA A 198 -8.36 -13.28 20.44
CA ALA A 198 -8.71 -14.69 20.34
C ALA A 198 -10.06 -14.91 19.63
N ASN A 199 -11.06 -14.07 19.91
CA ASN A 199 -12.39 -14.17 19.31
C ASN A 199 -12.46 -13.69 17.86
N GLN A 200 -11.61 -12.73 17.47
CA GLN A 200 -11.61 -12.19 16.12
C GLN A 200 -10.74 -12.97 15.15
N THR A 201 -9.74 -13.68 15.65
CA THR A 201 -8.84 -14.50 14.81
C THR A 201 -9.60 -15.47 13.89
N PRO A 202 -10.63 -16.23 14.33
CA PRO A 202 -11.44 -17.07 13.44
C PRO A 202 -12.15 -16.28 12.37
N ALA A 203 -12.79 -15.16 12.73
CA ALA A 203 -13.52 -14.31 11.79
C ALA A 203 -12.59 -13.68 10.73
N GLN A 204 -11.36 -13.33 11.10
CA GLN A 204 -10.35 -12.84 10.17
C GLN A 204 -9.87 -13.94 9.22
N ILE A 205 -9.73 -15.18 9.71
CA ILE A 205 -9.40 -16.34 8.88
C ILE A 205 -10.54 -16.60 7.88
N ASP A 206 -11.78 -16.68 8.35
CA ASP A 206 -12.98 -16.87 7.50
C ASP A 206 -13.11 -15.77 6.44
N TYR A 207 -12.79 -14.52 6.82
CA TYR A 207 -12.73 -13.40 5.87
C TYR A 207 -11.70 -13.64 4.77
N LEU A 208 -10.46 -13.99 5.12
CA LEU A 208 -9.40 -14.27 4.15
C LEU A 208 -9.73 -15.43 3.21
N ILE A 209 -10.47 -16.44 3.70
CA ILE A 209 -10.94 -17.56 2.88
C ILE A 209 -12.05 -17.14 1.94
N SER A 210 -13.02 -16.34 2.42
CA SER A 210 -14.11 -15.86 1.56
C SER A 210 -13.60 -14.98 0.41
N GLN A 211 -12.42 -14.36 0.56
CA GLN A 211 -11.74 -13.64 -0.53
C GLN A 211 -11.31 -14.53 -1.71
N TYR A 212 -11.21 -15.85 -1.54
CA TYR A 212 -11.04 -16.76 -2.68
C TYR A 212 -12.19 -16.61 -3.69
N GLY A 213 -13.42 -16.43 -3.19
CA GLY A 213 -14.60 -16.21 -4.03
C GLY A 213 -14.47 -14.98 -4.93
N THR A 214 -13.75 -13.94 -4.50
CA THR A 214 -13.48 -12.75 -5.31
C THR A 214 -12.59 -13.09 -6.52
N VAL A 215 -11.55 -13.92 -6.30
CA VAL A 215 -10.67 -14.38 -7.40
C VAL A 215 -11.42 -15.34 -8.32
N GLU A 216 -12.10 -16.32 -7.73
CA GLU A 216 -12.89 -17.31 -8.45
C GLU A 216 -13.93 -16.64 -9.35
N HIS A 217 -14.72 -15.70 -8.82
CA HIS A 217 -15.73 -14.99 -9.60
C HIS A 217 -15.12 -14.21 -10.78
N HIS A 218 -13.97 -13.56 -10.59
CA HIS A 218 -13.32 -12.84 -11.68
C HIS A 218 -12.77 -13.79 -12.75
N VAL A 219 -12.20 -14.93 -12.34
CA VAL A 219 -11.72 -15.94 -13.29
C VAL A 219 -12.90 -16.58 -14.03
N LEU A 220 -13.99 -16.91 -13.35
CA LEU A 220 -15.22 -17.42 -13.96
C LEU A 220 -15.78 -16.42 -14.97
N TYR A 221 -15.80 -15.12 -14.64
CA TYR A 221 -16.19 -14.07 -15.56
C TYR A 221 -15.30 -14.03 -16.81
N ASP A 222 -13.98 -14.12 -16.66
CA ASP A 222 -13.06 -14.14 -17.81
C ASP A 222 -13.24 -15.42 -18.65
N LEU A 223 -13.52 -16.56 -18.02
CA LEU A 223 -13.80 -17.83 -18.69
C LEU A 223 -15.14 -17.81 -19.45
N ASP A 224 -16.18 -17.23 -18.87
CA ASP A 224 -17.49 -17.04 -19.51
C ASP A 224 -17.40 -16.11 -20.74
N ASN A 225 -16.44 -15.18 -20.71
CA ASN A 225 -16.18 -14.24 -21.80
C ASN A 225 -14.99 -14.66 -22.68
N VAL A 226 -14.61 -15.95 -22.70
CA VAL A 226 -13.48 -16.45 -23.52
C VAL A 226 -13.66 -16.14 -25.01
N GLY A 227 -14.88 -16.20 -25.52
CA GLY A 227 -15.18 -15.85 -26.92
C GLY A 227 -14.79 -14.41 -27.26
N LEU A 228 -15.06 -13.46 -26.36
CA LEU A 228 -14.67 -12.06 -26.55
C LEU A 228 -13.17 -11.85 -26.31
N LEU A 229 -12.61 -12.44 -25.25
CA LEU A 229 -11.22 -12.20 -24.85
C LEU A 229 -10.18 -12.88 -25.76
N LEU A 230 -10.46 -14.12 -26.16
CA LEU A 230 -9.61 -14.92 -27.06
C LEU A 230 -10.11 -14.80 -28.49
N GLY A 231 -11.40 -15.05 -28.75
CA GLY A 231 -11.96 -15.00 -30.09
C GLY A 231 -11.99 -13.58 -30.67
N GLY A 232 -12.25 -12.55 -29.85
CA GLY A 232 -12.10 -11.16 -30.28
C GLY A 232 -10.66 -10.81 -30.66
N ARG A 233 -9.66 -11.31 -29.91
CA ARG A 233 -8.24 -11.14 -30.29
C ARG A 233 -7.86 -11.88 -31.57
N ILE A 234 -8.36 -13.10 -31.77
CA ILE A 234 -8.16 -13.86 -33.01
C ILE A 234 -8.78 -13.11 -34.19
N HIS A 235 -10.02 -12.62 -34.03
CA HIS A 235 -10.73 -11.83 -35.03
C HIS A 235 -10.00 -10.53 -35.36
N GLU A 236 -9.51 -9.80 -34.36
CA GLU A 236 -8.78 -8.55 -34.55
C GLU A 236 -7.45 -8.77 -35.29
N GLU A 237 -6.67 -9.80 -34.90
CA GLU A 237 -5.40 -10.12 -35.56
C GLU A 237 -5.60 -10.60 -36.99
N LEU A 238 -6.52 -11.54 -37.23
CA LEU A 238 -6.82 -12.03 -38.59
C LEU A 238 -7.50 -10.96 -39.45
N GLY A 239 -8.27 -10.06 -38.83
CA GLY A 239 -9.02 -9.01 -39.50
C GLY A 239 -8.11 -8.06 -40.29
N LYS A 240 -6.86 -7.89 -39.84
CA LYS A 240 -5.82 -7.10 -40.52
C LYS A 240 -5.57 -7.57 -41.96
N ASP A 241 -5.70 -8.87 -42.22
CA ASP A 241 -5.49 -9.46 -43.54
C ASP A 241 -6.81 -9.86 -44.23
N VAL A 242 -7.78 -10.37 -43.47
CA VAL A 242 -9.07 -10.88 -44.00
C VAL A 242 -9.96 -9.73 -44.50
N GLN A 243 -10.12 -8.64 -43.74
CA GLN A 243 -11.01 -7.54 -44.15
C GLN A 243 -10.55 -6.87 -45.45
N PRO A 244 -9.26 -6.56 -45.67
CA PRO A 244 -8.82 -6.04 -46.96
C PRO A 244 -9.09 -7.01 -48.12
N ALA A 245 -8.92 -8.32 -47.91
CA ALA A 245 -9.17 -9.33 -48.94
C ALA A 245 -10.66 -9.43 -49.32
N LEU A 246 -11.55 -9.48 -48.32
CA LEU A 246 -13.00 -9.48 -48.55
C LEU A 246 -13.48 -8.16 -49.20
N ASN A 247 -12.95 -7.01 -48.78
CA ASN A 247 -13.25 -5.73 -49.41
C ASN A 247 -12.82 -5.69 -50.88
N ALA A 248 -11.64 -6.24 -51.20
CA ALA A 248 -11.18 -6.32 -52.59
C ALA A 248 -12.07 -7.22 -53.44
N ALA A 249 -12.49 -8.38 -52.90
CA ALA A 249 -13.43 -9.27 -53.57
C ALA A 249 -14.80 -8.60 -53.78
N LEU A 250 -15.31 -7.87 -52.79
CA LEU A 250 -16.56 -7.12 -52.91
C LEU A 250 -16.45 -6.00 -53.96
N SER A 251 -15.33 -5.26 -54.00
CA SER A 251 -15.10 -4.23 -55.03
C SER A 251 -15.03 -4.81 -56.44
N MET A 252 -14.62 -6.08 -56.60
CA MET A 252 -14.62 -6.75 -57.89
C MET A 252 -16.04 -6.92 -58.43
N THR A 253 -17.06 -7.08 -57.57
CA THR A 253 -18.47 -7.16 -58.01
C THR A 253 -18.92 -5.92 -58.78
N GLY A 254 -18.54 -4.73 -58.30
CA GLY A 254 -18.78 -3.47 -59.01
C GLY A 254 -18.02 -3.42 -60.33
N THR A 255 -16.76 -3.84 -60.31
CA THR A 255 -15.91 -3.87 -61.51
C THR A 255 -16.47 -4.79 -62.60
N MET A 256 -17.00 -5.96 -62.24
CA MET A 256 -17.63 -6.89 -63.20
C MET A 256 -18.87 -6.28 -63.84
N ARG A 257 -19.73 -5.61 -63.04
CA ARG A 257 -20.93 -4.92 -63.54
C ARG A 257 -20.56 -3.76 -64.46
N ASP A 258 -19.63 -2.91 -64.05
CA ASP A 258 -19.15 -1.79 -64.87
C ASP A 258 -18.54 -2.28 -66.19
N THR A 259 -17.86 -3.44 -66.17
CA THR A 259 -17.28 -4.05 -67.37
C THR A 259 -18.35 -4.58 -68.31
N LYS A 260 -19.40 -5.22 -67.79
CA LYS A 260 -20.58 -5.60 -68.59
C LYS A 260 -21.19 -4.39 -69.26
N ASP A 261 -21.53 -3.36 -68.48
CA ASP A 261 -22.18 -2.14 -68.98
C ASP A 261 -21.31 -1.46 -70.05
N ALA A 262 -19.98 -1.46 -69.89
CA ALA A 262 -19.05 -0.95 -70.88
C ALA A 262 -19.03 -1.80 -72.17
N LEU A 263 -18.99 -3.13 -72.06
CA LEU A 263 -18.97 -4.03 -73.22
C LEU A 263 -20.30 -4.02 -73.99
N GLU A 264 -21.45 -3.98 -73.31
CA GLU A 264 -22.76 -3.82 -73.96
C GLU A 264 -22.80 -2.54 -74.79
N ASN A 265 -22.32 -1.44 -74.23
CA ASN A 265 -22.26 -0.17 -74.94
C ASN A 265 -21.32 -0.23 -76.16
N VAL A 266 -20.16 -0.89 -76.05
CA VAL A 266 -19.21 -1.07 -77.17
C VAL A 266 -19.84 -1.94 -78.27
N SER A 267 -20.50 -3.04 -77.89
CA SER A 267 -21.16 -3.96 -78.84
C SER A 267 -22.23 -3.25 -79.66
N LEU A 268 -23.16 -2.55 -78.98
CA LEU A 268 -24.23 -1.80 -79.63
C LEU A 268 -23.69 -0.67 -80.53
N THR A 269 -22.62 0.00 -80.09
CA THR A 269 -22.00 1.07 -80.88
C THR A 269 -21.27 0.51 -82.09
N LEU A 270 -20.56 -0.61 -81.95
CA LEU A 270 -19.84 -1.23 -83.06
C LEU A 270 -20.82 -1.70 -84.14
N GLU A 271 -21.92 -2.34 -83.77
CA GLU A 271 -22.96 -2.79 -84.69
C GLU A 271 -23.52 -1.62 -85.52
N THR A 272 -23.92 -0.53 -84.85
CA THR A 272 -24.45 0.67 -85.54
C THR A 272 -23.41 1.33 -86.46
N LEU A 273 -22.13 1.37 -86.06
CA LEU A 273 -21.05 1.91 -86.88
C LEU A 273 -20.74 1.02 -88.09
N GLN A 274 -20.74 -0.30 -87.93
CA GLN A 274 -20.51 -1.26 -89.01
C GLN A 274 -21.61 -1.19 -90.07
N GLU A 275 -22.88 -1.24 -89.66
CA GLU A 275 -24.02 -1.13 -90.57
C GLU A 275 -24.02 0.21 -91.30
N GLY A 276 -23.81 1.31 -90.58
CA GLY A 276 -23.76 2.65 -91.16
C GLY A 276 -22.60 2.84 -92.14
N THR A 277 -21.44 2.24 -91.87
CA THR A 277 -20.26 2.29 -92.76
C THR A 277 -20.50 1.56 -94.07
N VAL A 278 -21.06 0.35 -94.01
CA VAL A 278 -21.39 -0.43 -95.22
C VAL A 278 -22.38 0.34 -96.09
N LYS A 279 -23.42 0.92 -95.47
CA LYS A 279 -24.44 1.72 -96.16
C LYS A 279 -23.87 2.99 -96.78
N LEU A 280 -23.03 3.71 -96.04
CA LEU A 280 -22.38 4.93 -96.51
C LEU A 280 -21.41 4.64 -97.66
N GLN A 281 -20.59 3.61 -97.54
CA GLN A 281 -19.63 3.20 -98.58
C GLN A 281 -20.33 2.81 -99.88
N ALA A 282 -21.45 2.08 -99.80
CA ALA A 282 -22.26 1.72 -100.97
C ALA A 282 -22.82 2.98 -101.65
N ASN A 283 -23.41 3.91 -100.89
CA ASN A 283 -23.99 5.13 -101.46
C ASN A 283 -22.94 6.08 -102.04
N LEU A 284 -21.80 6.27 -101.38
CA LEU A 284 -20.70 7.06 -101.92
C LEU A 284 -20.11 6.43 -103.19
N SER A 285 -19.99 5.10 -103.24
CA SER A 285 -19.54 4.38 -104.44
C SER A 285 -20.53 4.52 -105.60
N LEU A 286 -21.83 4.44 -105.34
CA LEU A 286 -22.88 4.67 -106.33
C LEU A 286 -22.84 6.09 -106.89
N VAL A 287 -22.73 7.09 -106.01
CA VAL A 287 -22.61 8.51 -106.42
C VAL A 287 -21.33 8.75 -107.21
N ARG A 288 -20.19 8.18 -106.77
CA ARG A 288 -18.91 8.28 -107.46
C ARG A 288 -18.98 7.67 -108.87
N GLY A 289 -19.58 6.49 -109.02
CA GLY A 289 -19.78 5.84 -110.31
C GLY A 289 -20.72 6.64 -111.22
N SER A 290 -21.82 7.16 -110.65
CA SER A 290 -22.81 7.94 -111.38
C SER A 290 -22.25 9.30 -111.85
N LEU A 291 -21.46 9.98 -111.00
CA LEU A 291 -20.71 11.18 -111.37
C LEU A 291 -19.66 10.89 -112.45
N SER A 292 -18.91 9.78 -112.33
CA SER A 292 -17.93 9.41 -113.35
C SER A 292 -18.57 9.17 -114.72
N ASN A 293 -19.76 8.56 -114.73
CA ASN A 293 -20.55 8.35 -115.94
C ASN A 293 -21.10 9.67 -116.50
N ALA A 294 -21.61 10.56 -115.63
CA ALA A 294 -22.06 11.88 -116.05
C ALA A 294 -20.94 12.70 -116.70
N LEU A 295 -19.69 12.57 -116.23
CA LEU A 295 -18.52 13.25 -116.80
C LEU A 295 -18.04 12.66 -118.14
N ASN A 296 -18.69 11.62 -118.67
CA ASN A 296 -18.47 11.13 -120.05
C ASN A 296 -19.39 11.81 -121.08
N ASP A 297 -20.19 12.79 -120.66
CA ASP A 297 -21.05 13.58 -121.54
C ASP A 297 -20.21 14.31 -122.63
N PRO A 298 -20.68 14.38 -123.89
CA PRO A 298 -19.97 15.05 -124.98
C PRO A 298 -19.55 16.49 -124.66
N VAL A 299 -20.30 17.20 -123.81
CA VAL A 299 -19.98 18.57 -123.36
C VAL A 299 -18.61 18.65 -122.70
N CYS A 300 -18.13 17.57 -122.07
CA CYS A 300 -16.81 17.53 -121.43
C CYS A 300 -15.62 17.43 -122.43
N THR A 301 -15.87 17.28 -123.73
CA THR A 301 -14.84 17.35 -124.79
C THR A 301 -14.64 18.76 -125.34
N ASP A 302 -15.55 19.70 -125.02
CA ASP A 302 -15.44 21.09 -125.43
C ASP A 302 -14.27 21.79 -124.69
N PRO A 303 -13.43 22.60 -125.38
CA PRO A 303 -12.25 23.23 -124.78
C PRO A 303 -12.54 24.06 -123.53
N ARG A 304 -13.74 24.65 -123.41
CA ARG A 304 -14.12 25.53 -122.30
C ARG A 304 -14.66 24.77 -121.09
N SER A 305 -15.23 23.59 -121.31
CA SER A 305 -15.84 22.74 -120.26
C SER A 305 -14.94 21.59 -119.82
N SER A 306 -13.95 21.21 -120.65
CA SER A 306 -13.02 20.09 -120.40
C SER A 306 -12.20 20.26 -119.11
N GLU A 307 -11.77 21.49 -118.80
CA GLU A 307 -11.01 21.76 -117.57
C GLU A 307 -11.86 21.56 -116.31
N ILE A 308 -13.11 22.02 -116.33
CA ILE A 308 -14.06 21.85 -115.22
C ILE A 308 -14.36 20.35 -115.01
N CYS A 309 -14.68 19.61 -116.08
CA CYS A 309 -14.93 18.17 -115.98
C CYS A 309 -13.69 17.38 -115.50
N ARG A 310 -12.48 17.79 -115.90
CA ARG A 310 -11.22 17.19 -115.44
C ARG A 310 -10.97 17.46 -113.97
N ASN A 311 -11.25 18.67 -113.49
CA ASN A 311 -11.14 19.03 -112.08
C ASN A 311 -12.09 18.20 -111.22
N ILE A 312 -13.37 18.08 -111.61
CA ILE A 312 -14.32 17.19 -110.91
C ILE A 312 -13.82 15.74 -110.93
N ARG A 313 -13.38 15.24 -112.09
CA ARG A 313 -12.88 13.86 -112.22
C ARG A 313 -11.68 13.60 -111.30
N SER A 314 -10.80 14.58 -111.10
CA SER A 314 -9.64 14.47 -110.22
C SER A 314 -9.99 14.38 -108.73
N THR A 315 -11.16 14.88 -108.32
CA THR A 315 -11.60 14.89 -106.92
C THR A 315 -12.49 13.69 -106.56
N LEU A 316 -13.12 13.02 -107.54
CA LEU A 316 -13.95 11.83 -107.32
C LEU A 316 -13.31 10.69 -106.51
N PRO A 317 -12.01 10.36 -106.65
CA PRO A 317 -11.39 9.32 -105.84
C PRO A 317 -11.40 9.63 -104.34
N ARG A 318 -11.49 10.91 -103.96
CA ARG A 318 -11.53 11.35 -102.56
C ARG A 318 -12.93 11.21 -101.92
N LEU A 319 -13.97 10.95 -102.73
CA LEU A 319 -15.34 10.71 -102.26
C LEU A 319 -15.48 9.27 -101.75
N GLU A 320 -14.88 9.01 -100.60
CA GLU A 320 -14.86 7.72 -99.93
C GLU A 320 -14.87 7.88 -98.40
N ILE A 321 -15.18 6.80 -97.69
CA ILE A 321 -15.12 6.75 -96.22
C ILE A 321 -13.68 6.92 -95.72
N ALA A 322 -13.52 7.54 -94.54
CA ALA A 322 -12.21 7.68 -93.90
C ALA A 322 -11.93 6.53 -92.91
N ALA A 323 -12.91 6.20 -92.07
CA ALA A 323 -12.88 5.06 -91.16
C ALA A 323 -13.62 3.85 -91.74
N ASN A 324 -13.08 2.65 -91.55
CA ASN A 324 -13.70 1.38 -91.93
C ASN A 324 -13.87 0.46 -90.71
N TYR A 325 -15.01 0.63 -90.03
CA TYR A 325 -15.34 -0.15 -88.82
C TYR A 325 -15.68 -1.63 -89.10
N SER A 326 -15.89 -2.03 -90.37
CA SER A 326 -16.16 -3.43 -90.73
C SER A 326 -14.96 -4.36 -90.53
N SER A 327 -13.77 -3.83 -90.30
CA SER A 327 -12.54 -4.59 -90.05
C SER A 327 -12.27 -4.86 -88.56
N LEU A 328 -13.03 -4.21 -87.67
CA LEU A 328 -12.87 -4.37 -86.23
C LEU A 328 -13.55 -5.67 -85.74
N PRO A 329 -12.91 -6.42 -84.81
CA PRO A 329 -13.49 -7.64 -84.28
C PRO A 329 -14.75 -7.35 -83.45
N ASP A 330 -15.64 -8.32 -83.36
CA ASP A 330 -16.80 -8.24 -82.47
C ASP A 330 -16.40 -8.56 -81.01
N VAL A 331 -17.09 -7.92 -80.06
CA VAL A 331 -16.90 -8.10 -78.60
C VAL A 331 -18.02 -8.93 -77.95
N THR A 332 -19.03 -9.38 -78.72
CA THR A 332 -20.19 -10.14 -78.20
C THR A 332 -19.77 -11.40 -77.43
N ASN A 333 -18.75 -12.13 -77.89
CA ASN A 333 -18.27 -13.33 -77.19
C ASN A 333 -17.69 -13.04 -75.79
N GLN A 334 -16.97 -11.93 -75.64
CA GLN A 334 -16.45 -11.48 -74.35
C GLN A 334 -17.59 -11.00 -73.46
N LEU A 335 -18.58 -10.31 -74.03
CA LEU A 335 -19.79 -9.88 -73.33
C LEU A 335 -20.61 -11.07 -72.81
N ASP A 336 -20.83 -12.11 -73.61
CA ASP A 336 -21.55 -13.32 -73.22
C ASP A 336 -20.87 -14.03 -72.06
N LYS A 337 -19.54 -14.17 -72.10
CA LYS A 337 -18.76 -14.74 -71.00
C LYS A 337 -18.82 -13.90 -69.73
N VAL A 338 -18.88 -12.57 -69.83
CA VAL A 338 -19.07 -11.69 -68.67
C VAL A 338 -20.48 -11.83 -68.10
N ASN A 339 -21.50 -11.98 -68.96
CA ASN A 339 -22.88 -12.24 -68.52
C ASN A 339 -22.98 -13.58 -67.78
N GLU A 340 -22.33 -14.64 -68.27
CA GLU A 340 -22.26 -15.95 -67.58
C GLU A 340 -21.63 -15.82 -66.19
N VAL A 341 -20.54 -15.03 -66.06
CA VAL A 341 -19.92 -14.75 -64.75
C VAL A 341 -20.87 -13.97 -63.83
N LEU A 342 -21.66 -13.04 -64.35
CA LEU A 342 -22.58 -12.24 -63.53
C LEU A 342 -23.84 -12.98 -63.08
N GLU A 343 -24.10 -14.21 -63.55
CA GLU A 343 -25.17 -15.07 -63.02
C GLU A 343 -24.93 -15.45 -61.56
N THR A 344 -23.67 -15.55 -61.13
CA THR A 344 -23.30 -15.76 -59.72
C THR A 344 -23.23 -14.43 -58.98
N ASP A 345 -24.00 -14.29 -57.90
CA ASP A 345 -23.91 -13.12 -57.01
C ASP A 345 -22.70 -13.24 -56.07
N LEU A 346 -21.53 -12.84 -56.59
CA LEU A 346 -20.30 -12.76 -55.81
C LEU A 346 -20.43 -11.82 -54.60
N GLY A 347 -21.31 -10.80 -54.65
CA GLY A 347 -21.55 -9.89 -53.53
C GLY A 347 -22.15 -10.62 -52.34
N GLN A 348 -23.19 -11.41 -52.58
CA GLN A 348 -23.81 -12.24 -51.54
C GLN A 348 -22.82 -13.28 -50.96
N ILE A 349 -21.97 -13.88 -51.80
CA ILE A 349 -20.96 -14.85 -51.33
C ILE A 349 -19.92 -14.16 -50.43
N VAL A 350 -19.48 -12.96 -50.78
CA VAL A 350 -18.52 -12.18 -49.97
C VAL A 350 -19.17 -11.70 -48.66
N GLU A 351 -20.45 -11.33 -48.66
CA GLU A 351 -21.20 -11.01 -47.43
C GLU A 351 -21.29 -12.23 -46.50
N LYS A 352 -21.52 -13.44 -47.02
CA LYS A 352 -21.42 -14.68 -46.22
C LYS A 352 -20.01 -14.88 -45.63
N GLY A 353 -18.97 -14.49 -46.37
CA GLY A 353 -17.60 -14.48 -45.85
C GLY A 353 -17.42 -13.54 -44.64
N TYR A 354 -18.04 -12.36 -44.69
CA TYR A 354 -18.04 -11.42 -43.55
C TYR A 354 -18.78 -11.96 -42.34
N THR A 355 -19.96 -12.56 -42.53
CA THR A 355 -20.72 -13.14 -41.41
C THR A 355 -19.99 -14.32 -40.80
N SER A 356 -19.45 -15.23 -41.61
CA SER A 356 -18.63 -16.36 -41.14
C SER A 356 -17.39 -15.90 -40.36
N PHE A 357 -16.72 -14.83 -40.82
CA PHE A 357 -15.58 -14.28 -40.12
C PHE A 357 -15.96 -13.60 -38.79
N ASN A 358 -17.04 -12.81 -38.77
CA ASN A 358 -17.52 -12.14 -37.56
C ASN A 358 -18.05 -13.11 -36.49
N ASP A 359 -18.38 -14.35 -36.87
CA ASP A 359 -18.75 -15.45 -35.97
C ASP A 359 -17.53 -16.15 -35.32
N THR A 360 -16.31 -15.63 -35.51
CA THR A 360 -15.11 -16.17 -34.84
C THR A 360 -15.24 -16.25 -33.30
N PRO A 361 -15.78 -15.23 -32.59
CA PRO A 361 -15.96 -15.31 -31.14
C PRO A 361 -16.89 -16.44 -30.67
N THR A 362 -17.97 -16.71 -31.41
CA THR A 362 -18.92 -17.78 -31.07
C THR A 362 -18.30 -19.15 -31.35
N LEU A 363 -17.61 -19.32 -32.48
CA LEU A 363 -16.83 -20.53 -32.80
C LEU A 363 -15.79 -20.86 -31.70
N VAL A 364 -15.08 -19.84 -31.21
CA VAL A 364 -14.12 -20.01 -30.11
C VAL A 364 -14.82 -20.41 -28.82
N THR A 365 -15.98 -19.82 -28.52
CA THR A 365 -16.78 -20.18 -27.34
C THR A 365 -17.19 -21.65 -27.38
N ASP A 366 -17.70 -22.12 -28.52
CA ASP A 366 -18.17 -23.49 -28.68
C ASP A 366 -17.02 -24.51 -28.61
N GLN A 367 -15.90 -24.24 -29.28
CA GLN A 367 -14.74 -25.15 -29.26
C GLN A 367 -14.04 -25.18 -27.90
N THR A 368 -14.08 -24.10 -27.12
CA THR A 368 -13.42 -24.02 -25.81
C THR A 368 -14.32 -24.45 -24.66
N ARG A 369 -15.63 -24.68 -24.89
CA ARG A 369 -16.63 -24.99 -23.86
C ARG A 369 -16.20 -26.10 -22.90
N ASN A 370 -15.75 -27.26 -23.41
CA ASN A 370 -15.35 -28.40 -22.57
C ASN A 370 -14.12 -28.08 -21.71
N ILE A 371 -13.18 -27.28 -22.22
CA ILE A 371 -11.99 -26.87 -21.48
C ILE A 371 -12.37 -25.88 -20.40
N VAL A 372 -13.21 -24.89 -20.73
CA VAL A 372 -13.75 -23.91 -19.79
C VAL A 372 -14.51 -24.61 -18.67
N GLU A 373 -15.46 -25.48 -18.98
CA GLU A 373 -16.18 -26.28 -17.97
C GLU A 373 -15.22 -27.10 -17.09
N GLY A 374 -14.19 -27.72 -17.67
CA GLY A 374 -13.18 -28.45 -16.91
C GLY A 374 -12.33 -27.58 -15.98
N VAL A 375 -12.10 -26.30 -16.33
CA VAL A 375 -11.40 -25.34 -15.47
C VAL A 375 -12.34 -24.80 -14.39
N LYS A 376 -13.63 -24.58 -14.69
CA LYS A 376 -14.63 -24.20 -13.68
C LYS A 376 -14.72 -25.24 -12.55
N VAL A 377 -14.84 -26.52 -12.91
CA VAL A 377 -14.85 -27.62 -11.92
C VAL A 377 -13.56 -27.66 -11.09
N LEU A 378 -12.41 -27.37 -11.70
CA LEU A 378 -11.14 -27.30 -10.97
C LEU A 378 -11.12 -26.12 -9.98
N LEU A 379 -11.67 -24.96 -10.35
CA LEU A 379 -11.78 -23.81 -9.44
C LEU A 379 -12.72 -24.11 -8.27
N ASP A 380 -13.86 -24.76 -8.53
CA ASP A 380 -14.79 -25.20 -7.49
C ASP A 380 -14.11 -26.21 -6.55
N ASP A 381 -13.36 -27.17 -7.08
CA ASP A 381 -12.60 -28.16 -6.29
C ASP A 381 -11.56 -27.47 -5.39
N ILE A 382 -10.84 -26.46 -5.92
CA ILE A 382 -9.91 -25.66 -5.13
C ILE A 382 -10.64 -24.91 -4.01
N GLY A 383 -11.78 -24.27 -4.29
CA GLY A 383 -12.60 -23.58 -3.28
C GLY A 383 -13.12 -24.53 -2.20
N SER A 384 -13.55 -25.73 -2.60
CA SER A 384 -14.01 -26.77 -1.69
C SER A 384 -12.88 -27.31 -0.79
N ASN A 385 -11.67 -27.47 -1.34
CA ASN A 385 -10.49 -27.89 -0.59
C ASN A 385 -10.04 -26.80 0.41
N ILE A 386 -10.05 -25.53 0.00
CA ILE A 386 -9.74 -24.39 0.88
C ILE A 386 -10.76 -24.31 2.04
N SER A 387 -12.06 -24.41 1.75
CA SER A 387 -13.10 -24.32 2.79
C SER A 387 -13.13 -25.53 3.74
N THR A 388 -12.86 -26.73 3.24
CA THR A 388 -12.76 -27.95 4.05
C THR A 388 -11.55 -27.89 4.98
N PHE A 389 -10.44 -27.33 4.50
CA PHE A 389 -9.21 -27.19 5.27
C PHE A 389 -9.33 -26.29 6.48
N THR A 390 -10.10 -25.21 6.40
CA THR A 390 -10.36 -24.33 7.55
C THR A 390 -11.06 -25.06 8.69
N LYS A 391 -11.89 -26.05 8.37
CA LYS A 391 -12.54 -26.91 9.36
C LYS A 391 -11.56 -27.92 9.98
N LEU A 392 -10.48 -28.27 9.26
CA LEU A 392 -9.39 -29.12 9.77
C LEU A 392 -8.38 -28.35 10.62
N PHE A 393 -8.35 -27.02 10.49
CA PHE A 393 -7.55 -26.17 11.35
C PHE A 393 -8.04 -26.35 12.80
N PRO A 394 -7.22 -26.86 13.73
CA PRO A 394 -7.56 -26.92 15.15
C PRO A 394 -7.53 -25.52 15.78
N VAL A 395 -7.72 -24.46 14.98
CA VAL A 395 -7.81 -23.07 15.41
C VAL A 395 -9.00 -22.92 16.33
N HIS A 396 -10.16 -23.54 16.05
CA HIS A 396 -11.30 -23.43 16.95
C HIS A 396 -11.06 -24.12 18.30
N SER A 397 -10.48 -25.33 18.34
CA SER A 397 -10.20 -26.05 19.59
C SER A 397 -9.03 -25.42 20.38
N SER A 398 -7.98 -24.99 19.67
CA SER A 398 -6.83 -24.34 20.30
C SER A 398 -7.16 -22.93 20.77
N LEU A 399 -7.92 -22.14 20.00
CA LEU A 399 -8.42 -20.84 20.45
C LEU A 399 -9.46 -20.98 21.55
N THR A 400 -10.34 -21.99 21.54
CA THR A 400 -11.26 -22.17 22.68
C THR A 400 -10.51 -22.56 23.94
N ASN A 401 -9.47 -23.40 23.86
CA ASN A 401 -8.57 -23.67 24.98
C ASN A 401 -7.80 -22.42 25.43
N PHE A 402 -7.34 -21.60 24.48
CA PHE A 402 -6.66 -20.33 24.78
C PHE A 402 -7.61 -19.32 25.42
N THR A 403 -8.82 -19.12 24.88
CA THR A 403 -9.87 -18.28 25.45
C THR A 403 -10.28 -18.78 26.84
N LYS A 404 -10.36 -20.10 27.05
CA LYS A 404 -10.60 -20.70 28.37
C LYS A 404 -9.45 -20.44 29.34
N MET A 405 -8.20 -20.45 28.87
CA MET A 405 -7.04 -20.06 29.67
C MET A 405 -7.10 -18.58 30.05
N ILE A 406 -7.45 -17.70 29.11
CA ILE A 406 -7.60 -16.25 29.36
C ILE A 406 -8.70 -16.02 30.38
N SER A 407 -9.87 -16.65 30.22
CA SER A 407 -10.99 -16.47 31.14
C SER A 407 -10.71 -17.04 32.52
N HIS A 408 -10.03 -18.20 32.60
CA HIS A 408 -9.58 -18.76 33.87
C HIS A 408 -8.58 -17.84 34.58
N THR A 409 -7.58 -17.35 33.84
CA THR A 409 -6.59 -16.40 34.36
C THR A 409 -7.25 -15.09 34.80
N HIS A 410 -8.23 -14.59 34.02
CA HIS A 410 -8.98 -13.40 34.36
C HIS A 410 -9.76 -13.57 35.66
N SER A 411 -10.47 -14.68 35.82
CA SER A 411 -11.19 -15.03 37.05
C SER A 411 -10.24 -15.11 38.26
N GLN A 412 -9.12 -15.83 38.13
CA GLN A 412 -8.14 -15.95 39.21
C GLN A 412 -7.57 -14.58 39.64
N ILE A 413 -7.33 -13.68 38.67
CA ILE A 413 -6.84 -12.33 38.96
C ILE A 413 -7.94 -11.49 39.63
N GLU A 414 -9.19 -11.60 39.19
CA GLU A 414 -10.31 -10.88 39.81
C GLU A 414 -10.55 -11.32 41.26
N ASP A 415 -10.42 -12.61 41.56
CA ASP A 415 -10.53 -13.14 42.92
C ASP A 415 -9.44 -12.61 43.87
N ILE A 416 -8.27 -12.24 43.34
CA ILE A 416 -7.14 -11.69 44.11
C ILE A 416 -7.31 -10.19 44.38
N TYR A 417 -8.06 -9.44 43.57
CA TYR A 417 -8.16 -7.98 43.73
C TYR A 417 -8.69 -7.51 45.09
N PRO A 418 -9.72 -8.12 45.70
CA PRO A 418 -10.17 -7.73 47.03
C PRO A 418 -9.08 -7.90 48.10
N GLN A 419 -8.26 -8.96 48.00
CA GLN A 419 -7.15 -9.19 48.91
C GLN A 419 -6.06 -8.14 48.74
N VAL A 420 -5.73 -7.78 47.49
CA VAL A 420 -4.77 -6.72 47.18
C VAL A 420 -5.25 -5.36 47.69
N ASP A 421 -6.55 -5.06 47.58
CA ASP A 421 -7.13 -3.81 48.11
C ASP A 421 -7.06 -3.76 49.65
N GLN A 422 -7.34 -4.87 50.33
CA GLN A 422 -7.18 -4.95 51.78
C GLN A 422 -5.71 -4.79 52.20
N MET A 423 -4.78 -5.49 51.52
CA MET A 423 -3.35 -5.34 51.79
C MET A 423 -2.85 -3.91 51.53
N ASP A 424 -3.30 -3.26 50.45
CA ASP A 424 -2.96 -1.87 50.17
C ASP A 424 -3.48 -0.92 51.25
N PHE A 425 -4.70 -1.15 51.75
CA PHE A 425 -5.27 -0.36 52.84
C PHE A 425 -4.43 -0.45 54.12
N TYR A 426 -4.07 -1.67 54.57
CA TYR A 426 -3.22 -1.85 55.75
C TYR A 426 -1.81 -1.26 55.56
N ARG A 427 -1.22 -1.50 54.38
CA ARG A 427 0.09 -0.93 53.99
C ARG A 427 0.06 0.60 54.05
N TRP A 428 -0.98 1.21 53.48
CA TRP A 428 -1.15 2.66 53.41
C TRP A 428 -1.29 3.28 54.80
N ILE A 429 -2.10 2.68 55.68
CA ILE A 429 -2.25 3.11 57.08
C ILE A 429 -0.90 3.02 57.80
N CYS A 430 -0.23 1.87 57.73
CA CYS A 430 1.05 1.66 58.40
C CYS A 430 2.10 2.71 57.97
N CYS A 431 2.21 2.97 56.66
CA CYS A 431 3.14 3.96 56.12
C CYS A 431 2.82 5.39 56.59
N ILE A 432 1.54 5.74 56.71
CA ILE A 432 1.11 7.04 57.27
C ILE A 432 1.45 7.13 58.74
N THR A 433 1.18 6.09 59.53
CA THR A 433 1.52 6.06 60.96
C THR A 433 3.02 6.30 61.18
N LEU A 434 3.89 5.66 60.38
CA LEU A 434 5.34 5.87 60.45
C LEU A 434 5.74 7.32 60.10
N CYS A 435 5.11 7.92 59.07
CA CYS A 435 5.33 9.34 58.74
C CYS A 435 4.86 10.25 59.89
N CYS A 436 3.71 9.96 60.49
CA CYS A 436 3.16 10.73 61.61
C CYS A 436 4.06 10.69 62.85
N MET A 437 4.74 9.57 63.12
CA MET A 437 5.73 9.50 64.22
C MET A 437 6.86 10.52 64.03
N VAL A 438 7.38 10.67 62.80
CA VAL A 438 8.43 11.66 62.50
C VAL A 438 7.88 13.08 62.54
N VAL A 439 6.66 13.30 62.01
CA VAL A 439 6.00 14.61 62.08
C VAL A 439 5.77 15.04 63.53
N LEU A 440 5.35 14.13 64.42
CA LEU A 440 5.20 14.43 65.84
C LEU A 440 6.52 14.90 66.46
N ILE A 441 7.64 14.23 66.18
CA ILE A 441 8.96 14.67 66.66
C ILE A 441 9.28 16.08 66.13
N LEU A 442 9.01 16.32 64.85
CA LEU A 442 9.24 17.62 64.23
C LEU A 442 8.34 18.72 64.79
N THR A 443 7.08 18.44 65.15
CA THR A 443 6.17 19.46 65.70
C THR A 443 6.61 19.89 67.09
N PHE A 444 6.99 18.96 67.97
CA PHE A 444 7.54 19.31 69.29
C PHE A 444 8.84 20.11 69.18
N ASN A 445 9.74 19.67 68.29
CA ASN A 445 11.01 20.36 68.07
C ASN A 445 10.84 21.75 67.44
N PHE A 446 9.93 21.90 66.48
CA PHE A 446 9.62 23.18 65.83
C PHE A 446 8.92 24.16 66.76
N LEU A 447 7.89 23.70 67.49
CA LEU A 447 7.20 24.53 68.49
C LEU A 447 8.16 24.93 69.62
N GLY A 448 9.00 24.00 70.05
CA GLY A 448 10.06 24.28 71.03
C GLY A 448 11.05 25.33 70.56
N LEU A 449 11.46 25.27 69.29
CA LEU A 449 12.34 26.29 68.70
C LEU A 449 11.65 27.64 68.52
N LEU A 450 10.38 27.67 68.08
CA LEU A 450 9.61 28.91 67.93
C LEU A 450 9.37 29.59 69.28
N CYS A 451 8.87 28.87 70.28
CA CYS A 451 8.68 29.40 71.63
C CYS A 451 10.01 29.79 72.27
N GLY A 452 11.08 29.04 71.98
CA GLY A 452 12.44 29.39 72.38
C GLY A 452 12.88 30.73 71.82
N ILE A 453 12.80 30.94 70.50
CA ILE A 453 13.24 32.19 69.85
C ILE A 453 12.33 33.37 70.19
N LEU A 454 11.00 33.22 70.09
CA LEU A 454 10.05 34.30 70.36
C LEU A 454 10.00 34.70 71.84
N GLY A 455 10.27 33.75 72.73
CA GLY A 455 10.31 33.99 74.17
C GLY A 455 11.68 34.41 74.69
N PHE A 456 12.72 34.43 73.85
CA PHE A 456 14.09 34.74 74.26
C PHE A 456 14.28 36.24 74.47
N ASP A 457 14.46 36.65 75.72
CA ASP A 457 14.86 38.00 76.08
C ASP A 457 16.40 38.07 76.24
N ARG A 458 17.03 39.01 75.53
CA ARG A 458 18.49 39.19 75.52
C ARG A 458 19.01 39.85 76.81
N HIS A 459 18.13 40.48 77.60
CA HIS A 459 18.47 41.18 78.84
C HIS A 459 18.11 40.38 80.10
N ALA A 460 17.39 39.26 79.97
CA ALA A 460 17.09 38.36 81.08
C ALA A 460 18.26 37.42 81.39
N THR A 461 18.58 37.28 82.67
CA THR A 461 19.60 36.32 83.13
C THR A 461 19.09 34.87 83.02
N PRO A 462 19.96 33.85 82.89
CA PRO A 462 19.58 32.44 82.83
C PRO A 462 18.55 31.99 83.90
N THR A 463 18.59 32.58 85.09
CA THR A 463 17.67 32.33 86.20
C THR A 463 16.30 33.03 86.10
N THR A 464 16.19 34.11 85.32
CA THR A 464 14.97 34.95 85.21
C THR A 464 14.22 34.82 83.88
N ARG A 465 14.52 33.80 83.07
CA ARG A 465 13.89 33.58 81.75
C ARG A 465 12.36 33.55 81.77
N GLY A 466 11.75 34.12 80.74
CA GLY A 466 10.30 34.18 80.56
C GLY A 466 9.62 32.82 80.41
N CYS A 467 8.32 32.77 80.72
CA CYS A 467 7.52 31.54 80.69
C CYS A 467 7.50 30.88 79.30
N VAL A 468 7.45 31.69 78.23
CA VAL A 468 7.41 31.23 76.83
C VAL A 468 8.73 30.56 76.43
N SER A 469 9.89 31.15 76.77
CA SER A 469 11.21 30.53 76.54
C SER A 469 11.36 29.22 77.30
N ASN A 470 10.97 29.21 78.59
CA ASN A 470 11.05 27.99 79.40
C ASN A 470 10.21 26.84 78.82
N THR A 471 9.00 27.18 78.33
CA THR A 471 8.13 26.23 77.61
C THR A 471 8.79 25.73 76.33
N GLY A 472 9.46 26.60 75.56
CA GLY A 472 10.20 26.21 74.36
C GLY A 472 11.31 25.19 74.63
N GLY A 473 12.07 25.41 75.71
CA GLY A 473 13.10 24.46 76.13
C GLY A 473 12.56 23.12 76.63
N ASN A 474 11.41 23.10 77.31
CA ASN A 474 10.73 21.86 77.71
C ASN A 474 10.18 21.09 76.51
N LEU A 475 9.62 21.79 75.51
CA LEU A 475 9.14 21.18 74.27
C LEU A 475 10.27 20.58 73.43
N LEU A 476 11.45 21.23 73.36
CA LEU A 476 12.64 20.64 72.73
C LEU A 476 13.09 19.35 73.44
N MET A 477 13.06 19.33 74.78
CA MET A 477 13.38 18.11 75.54
C MET A 477 12.33 17.01 75.37
N ALA A 478 11.05 17.36 75.26
CA ALA A 478 10.00 16.40 74.91
C ALA A 478 10.24 15.81 73.51
N GLY A 479 10.62 16.63 72.53
CA GLY A 479 11.02 16.21 71.19
C GLY A 479 12.23 15.25 71.21
N VAL A 480 13.24 15.51 72.04
CA VAL A 480 14.37 14.60 72.28
C VAL A 480 13.89 13.25 72.85
N GLY A 481 12.99 13.27 73.82
CA GLY A 481 12.40 12.05 74.40
C GLY A 481 11.68 11.20 73.36
N PHE A 482 10.79 11.80 72.56
CA PHE A 482 10.12 11.10 71.46
C PHE A 482 11.10 10.62 70.37
N SER A 483 12.19 11.34 70.14
CA SER A 483 13.22 10.92 69.20
C SER A 483 13.91 9.63 69.65
N PHE A 484 14.29 9.50 70.93
CA PHE A 484 14.82 8.24 71.46
C PHE A 484 13.78 7.11 71.47
N LEU A 485 12.51 7.43 71.75
CA LEU A 485 11.43 6.45 71.80
C LEU A 485 11.12 5.81 70.45
N PHE A 486 11.03 6.61 69.37
CA PHE A 486 10.57 6.12 68.07
C PHE A 486 11.70 5.80 67.09
N SER A 487 12.89 6.40 67.20
CA SER A 487 13.93 6.27 66.16
C SER A 487 14.46 4.85 65.99
N TRP A 488 14.56 4.05 67.07
CA TRP A 488 15.01 2.65 66.97
C TRP A 488 13.97 1.76 66.29
N VAL A 489 12.68 2.00 66.55
CA VAL A 489 11.54 1.34 65.87
C VAL A 489 11.53 1.70 64.40
N LEU A 490 11.65 3.01 64.08
CA LEU A 490 11.71 3.50 62.70
C LEU A 490 12.88 2.86 61.94
N MET A 491 14.08 2.85 62.52
CA MET A 491 15.25 2.24 61.88
C MET A 491 15.09 0.73 61.69
N GLY A 492 14.48 0.02 62.64
CA GLY A 492 14.20 -1.42 62.51
C GLY A 492 13.28 -1.71 61.33
N VAL A 493 12.18 -0.96 61.19
CA VAL A 493 11.24 -1.09 60.06
C VAL A 493 11.92 -0.70 58.74
N ILE A 494 12.67 0.40 58.70
CA ILE A 494 13.41 0.84 57.50
C ILE A 494 14.41 -0.24 57.05
N THR A 495 15.14 -0.85 58.00
CA THR A 495 16.12 -1.89 57.68
C THR A 495 15.46 -3.13 57.08
N ALA A 496 14.29 -3.54 57.61
CA ALA A 496 13.52 -4.64 57.05
C ALA A 496 12.98 -4.33 55.64
N LEU A 497 12.43 -3.12 55.44
CA LEU A 497 11.94 -2.67 54.13
C LEU A 497 13.07 -2.52 53.10
N PHE A 498 14.25 -2.07 53.52
CA PHE A 498 15.44 -1.98 52.69
C PHE A 498 15.91 -3.36 52.21
N LEU A 499 15.98 -4.33 53.12
CA LEU A 499 16.37 -5.71 52.78
C LEU A 499 15.42 -6.32 51.75
N VAL A 500 14.12 -6.28 52.03
CA VAL A 500 13.12 -6.89 51.13
C VAL A 500 13.02 -6.10 49.83
N GLY A 501 12.81 -4.79 49.91
CA GLY A 501 12.58 -3.94 48.74
C GLY A 501 13.82 -3.78 47.86
N GLY A 502 15.00 -3.64 48.45
CA GLY A 502 16.26 -3.52 47.70
C GLY A 502 16.66 -4.83 47.02
N SER A 503 16.47 -5.98 47.68
CA SER A 503 16.69 -7.29 47.08
C SER A 503 15.72 -7.54 45.92
N LEU A 504 14.43 -7.20 46.08
CA LEU A 504 13.44 -7.32 45.01
C LEU A 504 13.82 -6.47 43.78
N GLU A 505 14.31 -5.25 44.01
CA GLU A 505 14.75 -4.38 42.92
C GLU A 505 15.92 -4.99 42.13
N LYS A 506 16.95 -5.48 42.83
CA LYS A 506 18.18 -6.01 42.22
C LYS A 506 18.05 -7.42 41.64
N LEU A 507 17.27 -8.31 42.27
CA LEU A 507 17.15 -9.70 41.87
C LEU A 507 15.96 -9.97 40.94
N VAL A 508 14.93 -9.12 40.96
CA VAL A 508 13.69 -9.36 40.19
C VAL A 508 13.46 -8.24 39.18
N CYS A 509 13.42 -6.99 39.60
CA CYS A 509 12.95 -5.89 38.75
C CYS A 509 13.95 -5.47 37.67
N GLU A 510 15.22 -5.29 38.04
CA GLU A 510 16.30 -4.95 37.11
C GLU A 510 16.55 -6.09 36.08
N PRO A 511 16.67 -7.38 36.48
CA PRO A 511 16.84 -8.49 35.54
C PRO A 511 15.64 -8.74 34.63
N PHE A 512 14.43 -8.45 35.11
CA PHE A 512 13.24 -8.45 34.27
C PHE A 512 13.35 -7.36 33.21
N GLN A 513 13.82 -6.16 33.56
CA GLN A 513 14.01 -5.05 32.62
C GLN A 513 15.08 -5.34 31.57
N THR A 514 16.21 -5.91 31.95
CA THR A 514 17.33 -6.25 31.04
C THR A 514 17.06 -7.53 30.24
N ARG A 515 15.90 -8.19 30.45
CA ARG A 515 15.51 -9.47 29.84
C ARG A 515 16.39 -10.65 30.26
N GLN A 516 17.25 -10.47 31.26
CA GLN A 516 18.09 -11.53 31.82
C GLN A 516 17.23 -12.60 32.52
N LEU A 517 16.10 -12.22 33.11
CA LEU A 517 15.18 -13.20 33.71
C LEU A 517 14.55 -14.13 32.66
N PHE A 518 14.33 -13.66 31.43
CA PHE A 518 13.83 -14.54 30.35
C PHE A 518 14.87 -15.59 29.96
N LYS A 519 16.17 -15.24 29.95
CA LYS A 519 17.25 -16.22 29.72
C LYS A 519 17.29 -17.31 30.80
N VAL A 520 17.05 -16.93 32.05
CA VAL A 520 16.91 -17.90 33.16
C VAL A 520 15.70 -18.80 32.90
N LEU A 521 14.52 -18.24 32.58
CA LEU A 521 13.32 -19.03 32.29
C LEU A 521 13.47 -19.95 31.08
N ASP A 522 14.28 -19.54 30.10
CA ASP A 522 14.61 -20.30 28.89
C ASP A 522 15.71 -21.35 29.11
N THR A 523 16.22 -21.50 30.34
CA THR A 523 17.20 -22.53 30.66
C THR A 523 16.59 -23.93 30.56
N PRO A 524 17.27 -24.88 29.89
CA PRO A 524 16.72 -26.20 29.66
C PRO A 524 16.41 -26.95 30.96
N ASN A 525 15.23 -27.57 31.01
CA ASN A 525 14.76 -28.44 32.09
C ASN A 525 14.63 -27.74 33.45
N LEU A 526 14.48 -26.40 33.46
CA LEU A 526 14.45 -25.62 34.70
C LEU A 526 13.13 -25.75 35.46
N VAL A 527 12.00 -25.53 34.79
CA VAL A 527 10.67 -25.56 35.44
C VAL A 527 10.15 -27.00 35.61
N ASN A 528 10.43 -27.85 34.64
CA ASN A 528 10.05 -29.26 34.64
C ASN A 528 11.17 -30.06 33.97
N SER A 529 11.54 -31.21 34.55
CA SER A 529 12.56 -32.10 33.99
C SER A 529 12.20 -32.66 32.62
N ALA A 530 10.91 -32.68 32.27
CA ALA A 530 10.40 -33.16 30.98
C ALA A 530 10.33 -32.07 29.89
N TRP A 531 10.50 -30.79 30.24
CA TRP A 531 10.33 -29.68 29.29
C TRP A 531 11.68 -29.01 29.01
N ARG A 532 12.10 -29.00 27.75
CA ARG A 532 13.29 -28.23 27.34
C ARG A 532 13.06 -26.75 27.61
N ASN A 533 12.02 -26.14 27.05
CA ASN A 533 11.66 -24.75 27.33
C ASN A 533 10.27 -24.68 27.96
N PHE A 534 10.04 -23.70 28.84
CA PHE A 534 8.78 -23.55 29.58
C PHE A 534 7.57 -23.33 28.66
N ILE A 535 7.65 -22.38 27.73
CA ILE A 535 6.52 -22.01 26.86
C ILE A 535 6.05 -23.19 25.99
N PRO A 536 6.92 -23.89 25.24
CA PRO A 536 6.46 -24.98 24.39
C PRO A 536 5.97 -26.20 25.18
N GLY A 537 6.61 -26.51 26.31
CA GLY A 537 6.17 -27.59 27.20
C GLY A 537 4.79 -27.32 27.80
N TYR A 538 4.47 -26.06 28.12
CA TYR A 538 3.17 -25.68 28.67
C TYR A 538 2.08 -25.53 27.59
N LEU A 539 2.39 -24.90 26.45
CA LEU A 539 1.39 -24.52 25.45
C LEU A 539 1.12 -25.61 24.40
N TYR A 540 2.14 -26.38 24.02
CA TYR A 540 2.04 -27.38 22.95
C TYR A 540 2.23 -28.81 23.45
N ASN A 541 2.64 -28.99 24.71
CA ASN A 541 3.05 -30.27 25.27
C ASN A 541 4.13 -30.97 24.41
N ASP A 542 4.91 -30.16 23.67
CA ASP A 542 6.02 -30.60 22.81
C ASP A 542 7.34 -30.15 23.46
N PRO A 543 8.14 -31.09 23.97
CA PRO A 543 9.38 -30.77 24.67
C PRO A 543 10.54 -30.41 23.72
N GLU A 544 10.46 -30.69 22.42
CA GLU A 544 11.57 -30.46 21.46
C GLU A 544 11.46 -29.13 20.70
N MET A 545 10.29 -28.48 20.74
CA MET A 545 10.07 -27.25 19.98
C MET A 545 10.96 -26.10 20.47
N ASP A 546 11.69 -25.47 19.53
CA ASP A 546 12.57 -24.36 19.82
C ASP A 546 11.81 -23.02 19.86
N LEU A 547 11.16 -22.76 21.00
CA LEU A 547 10.51 -21.49 21.31
C LEU A 547 10.95 -21.03 22.70
N THR A 548 11.48 -19.81 22.76
CA THR A 548 11.97 -19.18 24.00
C THR A 548 11.05 -18.02 24.38
N ALA A 549 10.90 -17.75 25.68
CA ALA A 549 10.22 -16.57 26.19
C ALA A 549 10.88 -15.29 25.67
N TYR A 550 12.22 -15.28 25.55
CA TYR A 550 12.94 -14.18 24.93
C TYR A 550 12.56 -13.97 23.46
N SER A 551 12.56 -15.03 22.64
CA SER A 551 12.22 -14.93 21.21
C SER A 551 10.77 -14.52 21.00
N LEU A 552 9.84 -15.08 21.78
CA LEU A 552 8.42 -14.70 21.73
C LEU A 552 8.24 -13.21 22.06
N TYR A 553 8.82 -12.75 23.17
CA TYR A 553 8.77 -11.35 23.57
C TYR A 553 9.38 -10.43 22.51
N SER A 554 10.57 -10.76 21.99
CA SER A 554 11.25 -9.95 20.97
C SER A 554 10.46 -9.90 19.67
N ASN A 555 9.89 -11.02 19.22
CA ASN A 555 9.09 -11.06 18.00
C ASN A 555 7.81 -10.22 18.13
N CYS A 556 7.10 -10.32 19.26
CA CYS A 556 5.93 -9.47 19.52
C CYS A 556 6.31 -7.99 19.58
N LYS A 557 7.44 -7.66 20.22
CA LYS A 557 7.97 -6.29 20.28
C LYS A 557 8.32 -5.73 18.89
N ASP A 558 8.86 -6.57 18.02
CA ASP A 558 9.18 -6.19 16.63
C ASP A 558 7.93 -6.19 15.72
N ASN A 559 6.73 -6.19 16.31
CA ASN A 559 5.43 -6.23 15.65
C ASN A 559 5.29 -7.39 14.66
N ARG A 560 5.93 -8.53 14.95
CA ARG A 560 5.72 -9.75 14.15
C ARG A 560 4.39 -10.38 14.53
N GLY A 561 3.67 -10.86 13.53
CA GLY A 561 2.41 -11.56 13.73
C GLY A 561 2.58 -12.79 14.62
N ILE A 562 1.56 -13.11 15.42
CA ILE A 562 1.61 -14.18 16.43
C ILE A 562 1.98 -15.53 15.82
N TYR A 563 1.57 -15.78 14.57
CA TYR A 563 1.88 -16.98 13.82
C TYR A 563 3.40 -17.22 13.71
N SER A 564 4.16 -16.17 13.40
CA SER A 564 5.62 -16.23 13.40
C SER A 564 6.21 -16.18 14.79
N ALA A 565 5.61 -15.46 15.73
CA ALA A 565 6.16 -15.28 17.08
C ALA A 565 6.09 -16.57 17.91
N LEU A 566 5.04 -17.36 17.74
CA LEU A 566 4.78 -18.64 18.42
C LEU A 566 5.26 -19.88 17.64
N HIS A 567 5.90 -19.70 16.48
CA HIS A 567 6.29 -20.80 15.58
C HIS A 567 5.12 -21.72 15.21
N LEU A 568 3.94 -21.14 14.95
CA LEU A 568 2.77 -21.92 14.54
C LEU A 568 2.96 -22.62 13.18
N ASP A 569 3.99 -22.24 12.41
CA ASP A 569 4.43 -22.93 11.20
C ASP A 569 4.85 -24.39 11.43
N LYS A 570 5.32 -24.73 12.64
CA LYS A 570 5.71 -26.09 13.02
C LYS A 570 4.51 -26.99 13.28
N ILE A 571 3.41 -26.40 13.73
CA ILE A 571 2.14 -27.09 13.97
C ILE A 571 1.34 -27.13 12.68
N PHE A 572 1.41 -26.05 11.92
CA PHE A 572 0.62 -25.86 10.73
C PHE A 572 1.30 -24.94 9.73
N ASN A 573 1.80 -25.51 8.64
CA ASN A 573 2.52 -24.74 7.62
C ASN A 573 1.55 -24.17 6.56
N ILE A 574 1.10 -22.92 6.74
CA ILE A 574 0.21 -22.22 5.79
C ILE A 574 0.88 -22.10 4.41
N SER A 575 2.21 -21.92 4.36
CA SER A 575 2.94 -21.68 3.11
C SER A 575 3.02 -22.90 2.19
N ALA A 576 2.95 -24.12 2.74
CA ALA A 576 2.86 -25.35 1.93
C ALA A 576 1.57 -25.38 1.09
N PHE A 577 0.48 -24.80 1.61
CA PHE A 577 -0.84 -24.82 0.97
C PHE A 577 -1.12 -23.59 0.10
N LEU A 578 -0.58 -22.42 0.46
CA LEU A 578 -0.64 -21.21 -0.39
C LEU A 578 0.33 -21.25 -1.58
N ASN A 579 0.97 -22.39 -1.85
CA ASN A 579 1.90 -22.54 -2.95
C ASN A 579 1.16 -22.50 -4.29
N THR A 580 1.04 -21.29 -4.84
CA THR A 580 0.36 -20.97 -6.11
C THR A 580 0.96 -21.72 -7.30
N SER A 581 2.19 -22.21 -7.20
CA SER A 581 2.84 -23.02 -8.25
C SER A 581 2.15 -24.36 -8.47
N VAL A 582 1.51 -24.93 -7.45
CA VAL A 582 0.76 -26.19 -7.57
C VAL A 582 -0.47 -25.95 -8.43
N TYR A 583 -1.32 -25.00 -8.04
CA TYR A 583 -2.58 -24.71 -8.73
C TYR A 583 -2.39 -24.14 -10.14
N SER A 584 -1.43 -23.22 -10.33
CA SER A 584 -1.15 -22.64 -11.65
C SER A 584 -0.68 -23.68 -12.67
N LYS A 585 0.03 -24.73 -12.24
CA LYS A 585 0.47 -25.83 -13.13
C LYS A 585 -0.69 -26.70 -13.58
N TYR A 586 -1.66 -26.97 -12.71
CA TYR A 586 -2.87 -27.73 -13.07
C TYR A 586 -3.76 -26.95 -14.05
N VAL A 587 -3.96 -25.65 -13.80
CA VAL A 587 -4.70 -24.78 -14.71
C VAL A 587 -3.97 -24.67 -16.06
N SER A 588 -2.66 -24.42 -16.07
CA SER A 588 -1.88 -24.30 -17.31
C SER A 588 -1.94 -25.57 -18.16
N ARG A 589 -1.86 -26.77 -17.55
CA ARG A 589 -2.00 -28.04 -18.27
C ARG A 589 -3.35 -28.22 -18.96
N LYS A 590 -4.44 -27.68 -18.41
CA LYS A 590 -5.77 -27.72 -19.05
C LYS A 590 -5.82 -26.82 -20.29
N PHE A 591 -5.06 -25.71 -20.29
CA PHE A 591 -4.97 -24.80 -21.43
C PHE A 591 -3.89 -25.17 -22.47
N GLU A 592 -2.84 -25.90 -22.10
CA GLU A 592 -1.77 -26.34 -23.03
C GLU A 592 -2.30 -27.18 -24.21
N GLY A 593 -3.40 -27.90 -24.02
CA GLY A 593 -4.06 -28.67 -25.09
C GLY A 593 -5.03 -27.86 -25.96
N MET A 594 -5.25 -26.58 -25.66
CA MET A 594 -6.24 -25.76 -26.36
C MET A 594 -5.73 -25.37 -27.76
N LYS A 595 -6.35 -25.94 -28.78
CA LYS A 595 -6.14 -25.57 -30.19
C LYS A 595 -7.49 -25.21 -30.79
N VAL A 596 -7.66 -23.94 -31.13
CA VAL A 596 -8.84 -23.47 -31.86
C VAL A 596 -8.65 -23.80 -33.33
N ASP A 597 -9.59 -24.55 -33.88
CA ASP A 597 -9.62 -24.89 -35.29
C ASP A 597 -10.45 -23.87 -36.08
N LEU A 598 -9.76 -23.06 -36.87
CA LEU A 598 -10.37 -22.01 -37.69
C LEU A 598 -10.86 -22.50 -39.06
N ARG A 599 -10.71 -23.80 -39.36
CA ARG A 599 -11.16 -24.37 -40.65
C ARG A 599 -12.66 -24.23 -40.90
N GLY A 600 -13.46 -24.02 -39.84
CA GLY A 600 -14.89 -23.74 -39.95
C GLY A 600 -15.21 -22.34 -40.51
N ILE A 601 -14.23 -21.43 -40.58
CA ILE A 601 -14.39 -20.10 -41.15
C ILE A 601 -14.16 -20.17 -42.65
N ILE A 602 -15.23 -20.00 -43.43
CA ILE A 602 -15.17 -20.02 -44.89
C ILE A 602 -15.27 -18.58 -45.38
N LEU A 603 -14.13 -18.02 -45.79
CA LEU A 603 -14.05 -16.63 -46.25
C LEU A 603 -14.63 -16.43 -47.66
N LEU A 604 -14.41 -17.40 -48.54
CA LEU A 604 -14.93 -17.40 -49.90
C LEU A 604 -15.26 -18.83 -50.29
N GLU A 605 -16.53 -19.07 -50.60
CA GLU A 605 -16.98 -20.38 -51.06
C GLU A 605 -16.34 -20.73 -52.41
N SER A 606 -16.27 -22.02 -52.73
CA SER A 606 -15.67 -22.51 -53.98
C SER A 606 -16.30 -21.88 -55.23
N GLU A 607 -17.59 -21.57 -55.16
CA GLU A 607 -18.35 -20.87 -56.19
C GLU A 607 -17.82 -19.45 -56.43
N GLY A 608 -17.67 -18.64 -55.37
CA GLY A 608 -17.13 -17.28 -55.50
C GLY A 608 -15.67 -17.26 -55.99
N LYS A 609 -14.86 -18.24 -55.57
CA LYS A 609 -13.50 -18.41 -56.10
C LYS A 609 -13.52 -18.73 -57.59
N GLN A 610 -14.37 -19.67 -58.01
CA GLN A 610 -14.49 -20.04 -59.40
C GLN A 610 -15.02 -18.88 -60.23
N ASN A 611 -15.96 -18.10 -59.70
CA ASN A 611 -16.49 -16.90 -60.35
C ASN A 611 -15.39 -15.87 -60.66
N LEU A 612 -14.55 -15.54 -59.68
CA LEU A 612 -13.38 -14.66 -59.87
C LEU A 612 -12.42 -15.21 -60.93
N ILE A 613 -12.15 -16.52 -60.91
CA ILE A 613 -11.28 -17.16 -61.91
C ILE A 613 -11.91 -17.10 -63.31
N SER A 614 -13.21 -17.37 -63.42
CA SER A 614 -13.95 -17.31 -64.68
C SER A 614 -13.92 -15.89 -65.26
N PHE A 615 -14.05 -14.85 -64.41
CA PHE A 615 -13.92 -13.46 -64.86
C PHE A 615 -12.56 -13.17 -65.51
N THR A 616 -11.46 -13.70 -64.97
CA THR A 616 -10.12 -13.53 -65.59
C THR A 616 -9.96 -14.25 -66.92
N LYS A 617 -10.85 -15.20 -67.25
CA LYS A 617 -10.83 -16.01 -68.47
C LYS A 617 -11.85 -15.55 -69.53
N THR A 618 -12.50 -14.42 -69.32
CA THR A 618 -13.47 -13.82 -70.25
C THR A 618 -12.82 -13.34 -71.56
N GLY A 619 -11.51 -13.09 -71.56
CA GLY A 619 -10.76 -12.61 -72.74
C GLY A 619 -10.84 -11.09 -72.95
N ILE A 620 -11.33 -10.33 -71.97
CA ILE A 620 -11.43 -8.86 -72.03
C ILE A 620 -10.04 -8.21 -72.15
N ASN A 621 -9.03 -8.82 -71.53
CA ASN A 621 -7.63 -8.40 -71.61
C ASN A 621 -7.00 -8.62 -73.00
N GLU A 622 -7.65 -9.38 -73.88
CA GLU A 622 -7.19 -9.67 -75.24
C GLU A 622 -7.81 -8.71 -76.29
N ILE A 623 -8.76 -7.85 -75.89
CA ILE A 623 -9.38 -6.88 -76.79
C ILE A 623 -8.37 -5.76 -77.10
N ASP A 624 -8.09 -5.55 -78.39
CA ASP A 624 -7.24 -4.46 -78.86
C ASP A 624 -8.00 -3.13 -78.90
N PHE A 625 -8.25 -2.54 -77.72
CA PHE A 625 -8.91 -1.24 -77.59
C PHE A 625 -8.16 -0.11 -78.33
N ALA A 626 -6.86 -0.27 -78.60
CA ALA A 626 -6.09 0.72 -79.35
C ALA A 626 -6.53 0.77 -80.81
N ALA A 627 -6.81 -0.38 -81.44
CA ALA A 627 -7.34 -0.45 -82.80
C ALA A 627 -8.71 0.25 -82.93
N TYR A 628 -9.62 0.06 -81.96
CA TYR A 628 -10.92 0.75 -81.96
C TYR A 628 -10.75 2.28 -81.86
N LEU A 629 -9.86 2.74 -80.96
CA LEU A 629 -9.61 4.17 -80.78
C LEU A 629 -8.95 4.79 -82.01
N GLU A 630 -8.01 4.10 -82.66
CA GLU A 630 -7.37 4.58 -83.88
C GLU A 630 -8.39 4.76 -85.00
N GLU A 631 -9.30 3.81 -85.18
CA GLU A 631 -10.30 3.86 -86.25
C GLU A 631 -11.33 4.97 -86.03
N VAL A 632 -11.80 5.16 -84.79
CA VAL A 632 -12.73 6.25 -84.44
C VAL A 632 -12.10 7.63 -84.68
N ASN A 633 -10.79 7.77 -84.53
CA ASN A 633 -10.11 9.06 -84.73
C ASN A 633 -9.93 9.44 -86.22
N LYS A 634 -10.21 8.56 -87.19
CA LYS A 634 -10.06 8.84 -88.64
C LYS A 634 -11.19 9.70 -89.22
N GLY A 635 -12.31 9.86 -88.50
CA GLY A 635 -13.51 10.55 -88.99
C GLY A 635 -14.35 9.71 -89.97
N VAL A 636 -15.58 10.14 -90.28
CA VAL A 636 -16.53 9.34 -91.08
C VAL A 636 -16.19 9.34 -92.59
N THR A 637 -15.85 10.49 -93.15
CA THR A 637 -15.54 10.67 -94.58
C THR A 637 -14.21 11.40 -94.77
N ARG A 638 -13.47 11.11 -95.84
CA ARG A 638 -12.14 11.74 -96.09
C ARG A 638 -12.23 13.22 -96.42
N ILE A 639 -13.38 13.67 -96.91
CA ILE A 639 -13.67 15.05 -97.28
C ILE A 639 -15.02 15.44 -96.70
N ASN A 640 -15.20 16.72 -96.41
CA ASN A 640 -16.51 17.22 -96.02
C ASN A 640 -17.47 17.14 -97.21
N LEU A 641 -18.50 16.30 -97.09
CA LEU A 641 -19.47 16.05 -98.15
C LEU A 641 -20.27 17.32 -98.53
N VAL A 642 -20.54 18.21 -97.57
CA VAL A 642 -21.30 19.45 -97.81
C VAL A 642 -20.45 20.44 -98.61
N ASP A 643 -19.18 20.58 -98.25
CA ASP A 643 -18.23 21.42 -98.99
C ASP A 643 -18.03 20.87 -100.40
N PHE A 644 -17.88 19.55 -100.54
CA PHE A 644 -17.75 18.90 -101.84
C PHE A 644 -18.99 19.12 -102.72
N ALA A 645 -20.20 18.96 -102.17
CA ALA A 645 -21.45 19.22 -102.88
C ALA A 645 -21.56 20.69 -103.32
N SER A 646 -21.13 21.63 -102.48
CA SER A 646 -21.17 23.07 -102.79
C SER A 646 -20.15 23.47 -103.85
N GLN A 647 -18.96 22.85 -103.85
CA GLN A 647 -17.98 23.00 -104.92
C GLN A 647 -18.49 22.41 -106.24
N LEU A 648 -19.14 21.25 -106.19
CA LEU A 648 -19.73 20.60 -107.35
C LEU A 648 -20.84 21.46 -108.00
N ASP A 649 -21.69 22.10 -107.18
CA ASP A 649 -22.69 23.07 -107.67
C ASP A 649 -22.03 24.28 -108.35
N ALA A 650 -21.02 24.88 -107.72
CA ALA A 650 -20.31 26.04 -108.25
C ALA A 650 -19.60 25.74 -109.58
N GLN A 651 -19.07 24.52 -109.72
CA GLN A 651 -18.48 24.04 -110.97
C GLN A 651 -19.56 23.75 -112.03
N ALA A 652 -20.71 23.21 -111.63
CA ALA A 652 -21.85 23.00 -112.54
C ALA A 652 -22.42 24.32 -113.06
N ASP A 653 -22.45 25.38 -112.26
CA ASP A 653 -22.92 26.72 -112.68
C ASP A 653 -22.09 27.37 -113.79
N GLN A 654 -20.82 26.97 -113.93
CA GLN A 654 -19.91 27.45 -114.97
C GLN A 654 -20.10 26.71 -116.31
N LEU A 655 -20.85 25.60 -116.33
CA LEU A 655 -21.13 24.84 -117.55
C LEU A 655 -22.30 25.44 -118.34
N PHE A 656 -22.35 25.12 -119.63
CA PHE A 656 -23.51 25.46 -120.46
C PHE A 656 -24.80 24.83 -119.89
N LYS A 657 -25.91 25.57 -119.97
CA LYS A 657 -27.22 25.07 -119.54
C LYS A 657 -27.59 23.84 -120.36
N GLY A 658 -27.73 22.69 -119.70
CA GLY A 658 -27.97 21.41 -120.35
C GLY A 658 -28.06 20.25 -119.36
N THR A 659 -28.18 19.04 -119.89
CA THR A 659 -28.35 17.78 -119.13
C THR A 659 -27.23 17.54 -118.12
N LEU A 660 -25.97 17.82 -118.49
CA LEU A 660 -24.82 17.64 -117.61
C LEU A 660 -24.88 18.56 -116.37
N GLN A 661 -25.17 19.85 -116.55
CA GLN A 661 -25.29 20.80 -115.44
C GLN A 661 -26.38 20.36 -114.45
N THR A 662 -27.56 20.00 -114.94
CA THR A 662 -28.67 19.52 -114.09
C THR A 662 -28.31 18.22 -113.38
N SER A 663 -27.60 17.31 -114.06
CA SER A 663 -27.12 16.05 -113.48
C SER A 663 -26.13 16.30 -112.34
N LEU A 664 -25.12 17.16 -112.52
CA LEU A 664 -24.14 17.48 -111.49
C LEU A 664 -24.78 18.12 -110.25
N LYS A 665 -25.73 19.05 -110.43
CA LYS A 665 -26.52 19.62 -109.32
C LYS A 665 -27.41 18.57 -108.62
N GLY A 666 -27.95 17.62 -109.38
CA GLY A 666 -28.67 16.47 -108.83
C GLY A 666 -27.80 15.64 -107.90
N HIS A 667 -26.57 15.31 -108.33
CA HIS A 667 -25.60 14.58 -107.52
C HIS A 667 -25.15 15.39 -106.28
N ALA A 668 -24.95 16.71 -106.41
CA ALA A 668 -24.65 17.58 -105.26
C ALA A 668 -25.75 17.49 -104.18
N ASN A 669 -27.02 17.51 -104.59
CA ASN A 669 -28.15 17.32 -103.67
C ASN A 669 -28.18 15.89 -103.06
N THR A 670 -27.92 14.85 -103.85
CA THR A 670 -27.78 13.49 -103.32
C THR A 670 -26.67 13.38 -102.27
N ILE A 671 -25.52 14.04 -102.49
CA ILE A 671 -24.40 14.07 -101.54
C ILE A 671 -24.81 14.78 -100.23
N ARG A 672 -25.55 15.90 -100.31
CA ARG A 672 -26.10 16.57 -99.11
C ARG A 672 -27.08 15.68 -98.35
N GLN A 673 -27.94 14.93 -99.05
CA GLN A 673 -28.85 13.97 -98.42
C GLN A 673 -28.09 12.83 -97.75
N ILE A 674 -27.04 12.29 -98.38
CA ILE A 674 -26.16 11.28 -97.76
C ILE A 674 -25.50 11.84 -96.50
N HIS A 675 -25.03 13.08 -96.52
CA HIS A 675 -24.44 13.71 -95.34
C HIS A 675 -25.45 13.81 -94.17
N ILE A 676 -26.65 14.33 -94.43
CA ILE A 676 -27.68 14.51 -93.40
C ILE A 676 -28.18 13.16 -92.86
N GLN A 677 -28.44 12.19 -93.74
CA GLN A 677 -29.09 10.93 -93.37
C GLN A 677 -28.12 9.88 -92.83
N GLN A 678 -26.81 9.97 -93.15
CA GLN A 678 -25.85 8.89 -92.84
C GLN A 678 -24.61 9.40 -92.11
N VAL A 679 -24.03 10.54 -92.51
CA VAL A 679 -22.81 11.05 -91.85
C VAL A 679 -23.11 11.65 -90.48
N ILE A 680 -24.14 12.50 -90.34
CA ILE A 680 -24.49 13.12 -89.04
C ILE A 680 -24.82 12.07 -87.96
N PRO A 681 -25.67 11.04 -88.22
CA PRO A 681 -25.93 10.00 -87.22
C PRO A 681 -24.68 9.22 -86.82
N LEU A 682 -23.79 8.92 -87.78
CA LEU A 682 -22.51 8.24 -87.51
C LEU A 682 -21.60 9.11 -86.64
N GLU A 683 -21.49 10.41 -86.93
CA GLU A 683 -20.71 11.35 -86.11
C GLU A 683 -21.25 11.48 -84.68
N GLN A 684 -22.59 11.45 -84.50
CA GLN A 684 -23.22 11.46 -83.18
C GLN A 684 -22.89 10.20 -82.38
N SER A 685 -22.93 9.02 -83.01
CA SER A 685 -22.49 7.75 -82.40
C SER A 685 -20.99 7.74 -82.07
N MET A 686 -20.18 8.52 -82.77
CA MET A 686 -18.74 8.67 -82.46
C MET A 686 -18.46 9.66 -81.32
N VAL A 687 -19.29 10.69 -81.10
CA VAL A 687 -19.05 11.74 -80.09
C VAL A 687 -19.62 11.39 -78.71
N ILE A 688 -20.78 10.73 -78.67
CA ILE A 688 -21.47 10.40 -77.41
C ILE A 688 -20.67 9.39 -76.57
N TYR A 689 -19.92 8.50 -77.21
CA TYR A 689 -19.42 7.28 -76.57
C TYR A 689 -18.00 7.37 -76.00
N PRO A 690 -16.98 7.99 -76.66
CA PRO A 690 -15.65 8.13 -76.08
C PRO A 690 -15.63 8.91 -74.76
N SER A 691 -16.57 9.84 -74.57
CA SER A 691 -16.68 10.61 -73.32
C SER A 691 -17.17 9.78 -72.12
N LYS A 692 -17.97 8.72 -72.34
CA LYS A 692 -18.49 7.82 -71.30
C LYS A 692 -17.55 6.67 -70.99
N THR A 693 -16.87 6.07 -71.98
CA THR A 693 -15.98 4.91 -71.78
C THR A 693 -14.56 5.29 -71.31
N LEU A 694 -13.99 6.43 -71.71
CA LEU A 694 -12.65 6.85 -71.22
C LEU A 694 -12.62 7.30 -69.75
N GLY A 695 -13.76 7.73 -69.19
CA GLY A 695 -13.86 8.11 -67.77
C GLY A 695 -13.76 6.92 -66.82
N VAL A 696 -14.26 5.76 -67.24
CA VAL A 696 -14.31 4.54 -66.42
C VAL A 696 -12.95 3.85 -66.36
N ALA A 697 -12.22 3.75 -67.49
CA ALA A 697 -10.93 3.07 -67.54
C ALA A 697 -9.80 3.76 -66.75
N LYS A 698 -9.82 5.10 -66.64
CA LYS A 698 -8.77 5.86 -65.91
C LYS A 698 -8.96 5.88 -64.39
N SER A 699 -10.18 5.73 -63.88
CA SER A 699 -10.45 5.86 -62.44
C SER A 699 -10.16 4.57 -61.66
N THR A 700 -10.37 3.41 -62.29
CA THR A 700 -10.33 2.10 -61.63
C THR A 700 -8.90 1.61 -61.39
N VAL A 701 -7.95 1.97 -62.25
CA VAL A 701 -6.53 1.53 -62.14
C VAL A 701 -5.72 2.42 -61.20
N TRP A 702 -6.06 3.71 -61.07
CA TRP A 702 -5.28 4.66 -60.26
C TRP A 702 -5.58 4.57 -58.76
N ASN A 703 -6.80 4.21 -58.36
CA ASN A 703 -7.20 4.15 -56.95
C ASN A 703 -6.74 2.87 -56.21
N ILE A 704 -6.29 1.85 -56.94
CA ILE A 704 -5.87 0.56 -56.35
C ILE A 704 -4.37 0.55 -55.96
N LEU A 705 -3.56 1.47 -56.51
CA LEU A 705 -2.09 1.46 -56.32
C LEU A 705 -1.56 2.30 -55.15
N LYS A 706 -2.40 2.97 -54.34
CA LYS A 706 -1.90 3.99 -53.37
C LYS A 706 -2.21 3.76 -51.88
N LYS A 707 -2.60 2.57 -51.43
CA LYS A 707 -2.90 2.38 -50.00
C LYS A 707 -2.33 1.09 -49.42
N LYS A 708 -1.02 1.09 -49.17
CA LYS A 708 -0.42 0.25 -48.15
C LYS A 708 0.77 0.96 -47.49
N GLU A 709 0.81 0.87 -46.16
CA GLU A 709 1.99 0.96 -45.29
C GLU A 709 2.15 2.16 -44.32
N ARG A 710 1.68 1.95 -43.07
CA ARG A 710 2.25 2.34 -41.76
C ARG A 710 1.20 2.05 -40.65
N THR A 711 1.46 1.56 -39.43
CA THR A 711 2.68 1.45 -38.61
C THR A 711 2.43 0.48 -37.42
N SER A 712 3.51 -0.21 -37.01
CA SER A 712 3.97 -0.54 -35.63
C SER A 712 3.03 -1.01 -34.51
N GLU A 713 3.48 -2.03 -33.78
CA GLU A 713 3.48 -2.00 -32.31
C GLU A 713 4.50 -3.00 -31.71
N PHE A 714 5.28 -2.59 -30.71
CA PHE A 714 5.50 -3.36 -29.47
C PHE A 714 6.40 -2.61 -28.47
N SER A 715 5.98 -2.52 -27.21
CA SER A 715 6.86 -2.83 -26.07
C SER A 715 6.08 -2.89 -24.74
N ASN A 716 6.35 -3.96 -23.99
CA ASN A 716 5.85 -4.31 -22.67
C ASN A 716 6.78 -3.79 -21.56
N THR A 717 6.26 -3.36 -20.40
CA THR A 717 6.96 -3.54 -19.10
C THR A 717 6.00 -3.57 -17.90
N LYS A 718 6.43 -4.30 -16.86
CA LYS A 718 5.69 -4.79 -15.67
C LYS A 718 5.75 -3.82 -14.47
N ARG A 719 4.71 -3.90 -13.60
CA ARG A 719 4.63 -3.42 -12.18
C ARG A 719 5.43 -4.37 -11.22
N PRO A 720 5.45 -4.27 -9.86
CA PRO A 720 4.84 -3.31 -8.90
C PRO A 720 5.73 -2.88 -7.67
N GLY A 721 5.28 -1.87 -6.92
CA GLY A 721 5.84 -1.47 -5.62
C GLY A 721 5.05 -2.02 -4.41
N ARG A 722 5.76 -2.31 -3.31
CA ARG A 722 5.25 -2.89 -2.04
C ARG A 722 4.78 -1.81 -1.03
N PRO A 723 3.93 -2.15 -0.04
CA PRO A 723 3.51 -1.23 1.02
C PRO A 723 4.57 -1.04 2.12
N TRP A 724 4.49 0.12 2.75
CA TRP A 724 5.41 0.68 3.73
C TRP A 724 5.34 0.02 5.12
N LYS A 725 6.51 -0.06 5.77
CA LYS A 725 6.67 -0.39 7.20
C LYS A 725 6.37 0.86 8.03
N THR A 726 5.50 0.74 9.02
CA THR A 726 5.35 1.73 10.09
C THR A 726 6.53 1.65 11.05
N THR A 727 6.91 2.83 11.53
CA THR A 727 8.14 3.18 12.23
C THR A 727 8.20 2.76 13.69
N VAL A 728 9.45 2.71 14.16
CA VAL A 728 9.95 2.36 15.49
C VAL A 728 9.55 3.40 16.54
N VAL A 729 8.39 3.30 17.17
CA VAL A 729 8.15 3.87 18.51
C VAL A 729 7.05 3.06 19.19
N ASP A 730 7.43 2.09 20.02
CA ASP A 730 6.81 1.81 21.32
C ASP A 730 7.36 0.50 21.90
N ASP A 731 7.85 0.52 23.15
CA ASP A 731 7.53 -0.57 24.10
C ASP A 731 8.13 -0.39 25.49
N ARG A 732 7.25 -0.30 26.51
CA ARG A 732 7.56 -0.56 27.93
C ARG A 732 6.29 -0.78 28.79
N ARG A 733 5.48 -1.81 28.52
CA ARG A 733 4.18 -2.02 29.23
C ARG A 733 4.17 -3.10 30.32
N ILE A 734 4.47 -4.36 30.02
CA ILE A 734 4.47 -5.45 31.03
C ILE A 734 5.61 -5.25 32.06
N LEU A 735 6.74 -4.72 31.59
CA LEU A 735 7.86 -4.30 32.43
C LEU A 735 7.47 -3.25 33.47
N SER A 736 6.49 -2.38 33.17
CA SER A 736 6.15 -1.25 34.04
C SER A 736 5.45 -1.68 35.35
N LEU A 737 4.79 -2.85 35.34
CA LEU A 737 4.08 -3.39 36.50
C LEU A 737 5.06 -4.00 37.52
N VAL A 738 6.04 -4.76 37.04
CA VAL A 738 7.15 -5.28 37.86
C VAL A 738 8.05 -4.15 38.35
N LYS A 739 8.18 -3.08 37.55
CA LYS A 739 8.97 -1.88 37.85
C LYS A 739 8.39 -1.12 39.06
N LYS A 740 7.15 -0.63 38.96
CA LYS A 740 6.68 0.53 39.75
C LYS A 740 6.41 0.28 41.23
N THR A 741 5.96 -0.92 41.58
CA THR A 741 5.61 -1.29 42.96
C THR A 741 6.84 -1.28 43.87
N PRO A 742 7.94 -1.98 43.54
CA PRO A 742 9.17 -1.93 44.33
C PRO A 742 9.88 -0.57 44.28
N PHE A 743 9.88 0.16 43.16
CA PHE A 743 10.45 1.54 43.14
C PHE A 743 9.82 2.45 44.16
N THR A 744 8.50 2.39 44.26
CA THR A 744 7.78 3.31 45.14
C THR A 744 7.95 2.90 46.60
N THR A 745 7.95 1.60 46.90
CA THR A 745 8.32 1.08 48.23
C THR A 745 9.76 1.45 48.61
N ASN A 746 10.68 1.40 47.65
CA ASN A 746 12.08 1.74 47.90
C ASN A 746 12.31 3.22 48.15
N THR A 747 11.57 4.06 47.43
CA THR A 747 11.57 5.50 47.64
C THR A 747 10.97 5.87 49.00
N PHE A 748 9.98 5.12 49.48
CA PHE A 748 9.38 5.31 50.80
C PHE A 748 10.41 5.10 51.92
N TRP A 749 11.05 3.92 52.00
CA TRP A 749 12.01 3.66 53.07
C TRP A 749 13.27 4.53 52.93
N PHE A 750 13.67 4.91 51.70
CA PHE A 750 14.81 5.80 51.50
C PHE A 750 14.54 7.20 52.06
N GLY A 751 13.38 7.79 51.77
CA GLY A 751 12.99 9.10 52.31
C GLY A 751 12.85 9.10 53.83
N LEU A 752 12.24 8.05 54.39
CA LEU A 752 12.07 7.88 55.84
C LEU A 752 13.42 7.55 56.53
N GLY A 753 14.29 6.79 55.88
CA GLY A 753 15.63 6.44 56.34
C GLY A 753 16.53 7.65 56.46
N CYS A 754 16.58 8.49 55.42
CA CYS A 754 17.27 9.79 55.48
C CYS A 754 16.73 10.64 56.64
N SER A 755 15.40 10.72 56.80
CA SER A 755 14.76 11.46 57.88
C SER A 755 15.20 10.95 59.27
N THR A 756 15.24 9.63 59.45
CA THR A 756 15.62 8.99 60.71
C THR A 756 17.10 9.18 61.05
N LEU A 757 17.99 9.14 60.05
CA LEU A 757 19.42 9.41 60.25
C LEU A 757 19.67 10.86 60.71
N PHE A 758 18.96 11.84 60.13
CA PHE A 758 19.09 13.24 60.53
C PHE A 758 18.43 13.58 61.88
N LEU A 759 17.67 12.65 62.49
CA LEU A 759 17.20 12.81 63.88
C LEU A 759 18.36 12.78 64.89
N LEU A 760 19.45 12.05 64.62
CA LEU A 760 20.62 11.99 65.52
C LEU A 760 21.27 13.35 65.77
N PRO A 761 21.73 14.10 64.75
CA PRO A 761 22.28 15.44 64.98
C PRO A 761 21.21 16.40 65.51
N SER A 762 19.94 16.20 65.15
CA SER A 762 18.83 16.98 65.71
C SER A 762 18.70 16.79 67.23
N ILE A 763 18.84 15.57 67.76
CA ILE A 763 18.79 15.30 69.20
C ILE A 763 19.87 16.11 69.93
N ILE A 764 21.12 16.04 69.45
CA ILE A 764 22.27 16.71 70.09
C ILE A 764 22.04 18.23 70.14
N LEU A 765 21.56 18.80 69.04
CA LEU A 765 21.31 20.24 68.93
C LEU A 765 20.09 20.68 69.75
N SER A 766 19.02 19.88 69.76
CA SER A 766 17.84 20.13 70.59
C SER A 766 18.19 20.11 72.08
N VAL A 767 19.04 19.18 72.55
CA VAL A 767 19.51 19.15 73.95
C VAL A 767 20.32 20.40 74.28
N LYS A 768 21.26 20.80 73.40
CA LYS A 768 22.05 22.03 73.60
C LYS A 768 21.16 23.26 73.65
N LEU A 769 20.24 23.43 72.69
CA LEU A 769 19.33 24.57 72.61
C LEU A 769 18.29 24.58 73.75
N ALA A 770 17.83 23.43 74.20
CA ALA A 770 16.95 23.35 75.38
C ALA A 770 17.62 23.96 76.61
N LYS A 771 18.93 23.72 76.81
CA LYS A 771 19.71 24.36 77.88
C LYS A 771 19.76 25.90 77.73
N PHE A 772 19.65 26.45 76.51
CA PHE A 772 19.60 27.90 76.29
C PHE A 772 18.21 28.53 76.43
N TYR A 773 17.13 27.76 76.46
CA TYR A 773 15.77 28.31 76.57
C TYR A 773 15.10 28.03 77.92
N ARG A 774 15.47 26.94 78.60
CA ARG A 774 14.95 26.62 79.94
C ARG A 774 15.43 27.60 80.99
N ARG A 775 14.58 27.90 81.97
CA ARG A 775 14.98 28.64 83.17
C ARG A 775 15.96 27.78 83.98
N MET A 776 17.06 28.37 84.40
CA MET A 776 18.11 27.71 85.19
C MET A 776 17.94 28.02 86.68
N ASP A 777 18.50 27.17 87.54
CA ASP A 777 18.47 27.36 88.99
C ASP A 777 19.69 28.13 89.48
N THR A 778 20.82 28.05 88.77
CA THR A 778 22.07 28.77 89.09
C THR A 778 22.79 29.28 87.82
N GLU A 779 23.57 30.36 87.95
CA GLU A 779 24.36 30.96 86.86
C GLU A 779 25.75 31.40 87.35
N ASP A 780 26.76 31.34 86.49
CA ASP A 780 28.08 31.92 86.77
C ASP A 780 28.00 33.45 86.58
N VAL A 781 28.14 34.22 87.66
CA VAL A 781 28.34 35.68 87.59
C VAL A 781 29.81 35.92 87.25
N TYR A 782 30.10 36.40 86.04
CA TYR A 782 31.39 37.02 85.76
C TYR A 782 31.29 38.50 86.14
N ASP A 783 31.90 38.88 87.25
CA ASP A 783 32.13 40.29 87.58
C ASP A 783 33.12 40.87 86.56
N ASP A 784 32.60 41.58 85.56
CA ASP A 784 33.41 42.42 84.66
C ASP A 784 33.93 43.67 85.42
N ILE A 785 34.72 43.53 86.48
CA ILE A 785 35.39 44.67 87.14
C ILE A 785 36.78 44.27 87.68
N GLU A 786 37.81 44.39 86.84
CA GLU A 786 39.17 44.70 87.32
C GLU A 786 39.19 46.16 87.83
N THR A 787 38.99 46.37 89.13
CA THR A 787 39.36 47.63 89.77
C THR A 787 40.78 47.52 90.34
N ILE A 788 41.72 48.04 89.56
CA ILE A 788 43.10 48.33 89.98
C ILE A 788 43.04 49.32 91.17
N PRO A 789 43.72 49.08 92.30
CA PRO A 789 43.77 50.05 93.38
C PRO A 789 44.73 51.21 93.02
N MET A 790 44.20 52.43 92.93
CA MET A 790 45.03 53.64 92.94
C MET A 790 45.49 53.92 94.37
N LYS A 791 46.81 53.88 94.58
CA LYS A 791 47.50 54.58 95.67
C LYS A 791 47.42 56.09 95.44
N THR A 792 46.93 56.81 96.44
CA THR A 792 47.62 57.97 97.03
C THR A 792 47.15 58.11 98.47
#